data_AF-A0A553ABS3-F1
#
_entry.id   AF-A0A553ABS3-F1
#
_cell.length_a   1.000
_cell.length_b   1.000
_cell.length_c   1.000
_cell.angle_alpha   90.00
_cell.angle_beta   90.00
_cell.angle_gamma   90.00
#
_symmetry.space_group_name_H-M   'P 1'
#
loop_
_entity.id
_entity.type
_entity.pdbx_description
1 polymer ?
#
loop_
_entity_poly.entity_id
_entity_poly.type
_entity_poly.pdbx_seq_one_letter_code
_entity_poly.pdbx_strand_id
1 'polypeptide(L)'
;MPLSPAASIRTRGYGVSDVGNRDARAPRVKSDSAEDRFAAHIDARVLSRSRQRRTSVVGAYGHWASDVQKEDTSDRTAVDSGTLGWSCDGVRYRRDSSGLRISETFFARSSVKTRTLPVRFHPVEGEAIDSYLEAYAARIGATSAEFECAVGLTENPRNRRCGWLVQLSGQQLANLSEATGLPMTCFPQMTLSHFDGRAVRVDVGQRSLTHGAPWGFVKGSRFCPACLVDTGGRWSLIWRLGWSFACLKHCCLLANECPECGLPQRVQPYPAALQPKPGCCANRAPNADRRSQTLCGATLASATVVELGGNHPSIAVQRDLYRVIDGVPHRGVYGRGVHTSFEILGDVRNLAREILGNLDEAALAGLVPADLLAARSLKSKNVPRSMGAAVSVPERAPAASLQLAPLRALDTAIAVTGAWTCLSATEIQVSAALVRPIIARPAHSLRPPVPVAFLEDRCITPALASVYVGALGPDLTSVEQLRHRTHTHPIPILSHRARGSPEFDRRIPSLFWETWSLQMPLVTQWSRTRRKVLSVAVALCGSRVSFAEVAGRLQISLKMHTFNRALASIKESDWVSVATAIERASEFLDANRPPIDYRRRRTIDYAGILPMTVWHQICTEHGLLTLMPCADAVRCFLVERLSLQPVVLSSAEANCLKRYLGTQTPSMARALDRHCREYLAARGVGGEPLTWSLDTDLIHDLNLPEPDPGRVDMEALHALIRNECCSLEQAAEQLGVSTGVIAYCLANHPAPKHLRR
;
A
#
# COMPACT_ATOMS: atom_id res chain seq x y z
N MET A 1 -38.51 15.57 47.26
CA MET A 1 -39.43 14.62 47.93
C MET A 1 -40.00 13.68 46.88
N PRO A 2 -40.13 12.39 47.14
CA PRO A 2 -39.27 11.52 47.96
C PRO A 2 -39.00 10.18 47.21
N LEU A 3 -38.25 9.16 47.65
CA LEU A 3 -37.31 8.84 48.74
C LEU A 3 -36.72 7.44 48.40
N SER A 4 -35.49 7.20 48.84
CA SER A 4 -34.75 5.98 49.28
C SER A 4 -35.53 4.65 49.56
N PRO A 5 -34.89 3.49 49.90
CA PRO A 5 -33.53 3.22 50.44
C PRO A 5 -32.77 2.02 49.79
N ALA A 6 -31.43 1.93 49.80
CA ALA A 6 -30.46 1.68 50.88
C ALA A 6 -30.51 0.26 51.51
N ALA A 7 -29.43 -0.50 51.33
CA ALA A 7 -29.03 -1.60 52.22
C ALA A 7 -27.50 -1.68 52.30
N SER A 8 -26.98 -1.33 53.47
CA SER A 8 -25.58 -1.46 53.91
C SER A 8 -25.36 -2.83 54.58
N ILE A 9 -24.21 -3.49 54.38
CA ILE A 9 -23.64 -4.40 55.39
C ILE A 9 -22.11 -4.23 55.47
N ARG A 10 -21.70 -3.57 56.57
CA ARG A 10 -20.58 -3.82 57.51
C ARG A 10 -19.24 -4.41 57.03
N THR A 11 -18.25 -3.53 57.15
CA THR A 11 -16.88 -3.67 57.69
C THR A 11 -16.59 -4.81 58.69
N ARG A 12 -15.40 -5.41 58.55
CA ARG A 12 -14.53 -5.82 59.67
C ARG A 12 -13.06 -5.59 59.30
N GLY A 13 -12.38 -4.75 60.08
CA GLY A 13 -10.93 -4.64 60.13
C GLY A 13 -10.37 -5.39 61.34
N TYR A 14 -9.11 -5.80 61.21
CA TYR A 14 -8.12 -6.11 62.24
C TYR A 14 -6.78 -6.01 61.49
N GLY A 15 -5.68 -5.43 61.96
CA GLY A 15 -5.24 -5.06 63.29
C GLY A 15 -3.72 -5.20 63.25
N VAL A 16 -3.02 -4.09 63.53
CA VAL A 16 -1.55 -3.93 63.54
C VAL A 16 -0.95 -4.65 64.75
N SER A 17 0.25 -5.24 64.60
CA SER A 17 1.23 -5.41 65.69
C SER A 17 2.67 -5.48 65.16
N ASP A 18 3.49 -4.51 65.59
CA ASP A 18 4.96 -4.50 65.64
C ASP A 18 5.53 -5.58 66.57
N VAL A 19 6.75 -6.08 66.29
CA VAL A 19 7.93 -6.44 67.13
C VAL A 19 8.95 -7.05 66.13
N GLY A 20 10.25 -6.76 66.02
CA GLY A 20 11.25 -6.14 66.88
C GLY A 20 12.50 -7.03 66.94
N ASN A 21 13.58 -6.59 66.24
CA ASN A 21 15.00 -6.67 66.63
C ASN A 21 15.89 -7.93 66.40
N ARG A 22 17.10 -7.69 65.83
CA ARG A 22 18.44 -8.31 66.03
C ARG A 22 18.60 -9.84 65.75
N ASP A 23 19.69 -10.39 65.19
CA ASP A 23 21.12 -10.09 65.28
C ASP A 23 21.96 -10.70 64.12
N ALA A 24 23.24 -10.29 64.09
CA ALA A 24 24.36 -10.55 63.18
C ALA A 24 24.63 -11.97 62.61
N ARG A 25 25.21 -12.03 61.38
CA ARG A 25 26.48 -12.74 61.05
C ARG A 25 26.87 -12.59 59.56
N ALA A 26 28.03 -11.99 59.29
CA ALA A 26 28.92 -12.36 58.17
C ALA A 26 29.75 -13.60 58.58
N PRO A 27 30.51 -14.35 57.73
CA PRO A 27 31.08 -13.96 56.41
C PRO A 27 31.20 -15.09 55.34
N ARG A 28 31.87 -14.74 54.22
CA ARG A 28 32.65 -15.57 53.26
C ARG A 28 32.09 -15.80 51.84
N VAL A 29 32.66 -15.02 50.92
CA VAL A 29 33.38 -15.42 49.68
C VAL A 29 33.12 -16.85 49.17
N LYS A 30 32.47 -16.95 48.02
CA LYS A 30 32.82 -17.91 46.95
C LYS A 30 32.56 -17.30 45.57
N SER A 31 33.52 -17.60 44.72
CA SER A 31 33.78 -17.21 43.35
C SER A 31 32.80 -17.77 42.32
N ASP A 32 32.68 -17.01 41.24
CA ASP A 32 32.51 -17.41 39.84
C ASP A 32 31.34 -18.29 39.36
N SER A 33 30.75 -17.75 38.27
CA SER A 33 30.12 -18.42 37.13
C SER A 33 28.66 -18.85 37.28
N ALA A 34 27.76 -18.17 36.55
CA ALA A 34 26.87 -18.80 35.54
C ALA A 34 25.74 -17.86 35.04
N GLU A 35 26.02 -16.66 34.53
CA GLU A 35 24.99 -15.89 33.76
C GLU A 35 25.48 -15.24 32.45
N ASP A 36 26.71 -15.54 32.02
CA ASP A 36 27.29 -15.02 30.76
C ASP A 36 27.36 -16.04 29.61
N ARG A 37 26.52 -17.10 29.62
CA ARG A 37 26.55 -18.16 28.60
C ARG A 37 25.29 -18.38 27.76
N PHE A 38 24.30 -17.48 27.80
CA PHE A 38 23.08 -17.64 26.98
C PHE A 38 22.89 -16.62 25.85
N ALA A 39 23.84 -15.71 25.63
CA ALA A 39 23.76 -14.70 24.55
C ALA A 39 24.66 -14.98 23.32
N ALA A 40 25.35 -16.13 23.24
CA ALA A 40 26.35 -16.40 22.19
C ALA A 40 26.04 -17.61 21.28
N HIS A 41 24.78 -18.06 21.16
CA HIS A 41 24.45 -19.25 20.35
C HIS A 41 23.33 -19.10 19.30
N ILE A 42 22.85 -17.88 19.03
CA ILE A 42 21.91 -17.60 17.93
C ILE A 42 22.47 -16.50 17.00
N ASP A 43 23.73 -16.61 16.61
CA ASP A 43 24.28 -15.74 15.55
C ASP A 43 25.23 -16.44 14.55
N ALA A 44 25.43 -17.76 14.66
CA ALA A 44 26.37 -18.49 13.80
C ALA A 44 25.72 -19.42 12.75
N ARG A 45 24.39 -19.56 12.69
CA ARG A 45 23.71 -20.47 11.73
C ARG A 45 22.93 -19.81 10.59
N VAL A 46 22.87 -18.48 10.52
CA VAL A 46 22.22 -17.75 9.41
C VAL A 46 23.22 -17.10 8.43
N LEU A 47 24.51 -17.04 8.78
CA LEU A 47 25.55 -16.42 7.93
C LEU A 47 26.33 -17.38 7.01
N SER A 48 26.02 -18.69 6.98
CA SER A 48 26.72 -19.66 6.10
C SER A 48 25.96 -20.06 4.83
N ARG A 49 24.77 -19.49 4.55
CA ARG A 49 24.01 -19.76 3.31
C ARG A 49 23.85 -18.58 2.34
N SER A 50 24.50 -17.44 2.58
CA SER A 50 24.43 -16.26 1.70
C SER A 50 25.73 -15.90 0.97
N ARG A 51 26.79 -16.71 1.08
CA ARG A 51 28.03 -16.57 0.29
C ARG A 51 28.17 -17.64 -0.80
N GLN A 52 27.17 -17.74 -1.67
CA GLN A 52 27.35 -18.40 -2.98
C GLN A 52 26.22 -17.99 -3.92
N ARG A 53 26.32 -16.75 -4.44
CA ARG A 53 25.75 -16.27 -5.72
C ARG A 53 25.79 -14.73 -5.73
N ARG A 54 26.99 -14.17 -5.91
CA ARG A 54 27.18 -12.80 -6.43
C ARG A 54 28.59 -12.64 -7.00
N THR A 55 28.69 -13.00 -8.27
CA THR A 55 29.59 -12.54 -9.36
C THR A 55 28.91 -13.15 -10.60
N SER A 56 28.52 -12.47 -11.67
CA SER A 56 28.99 -11.27 -12.37
C SER A 56 27.79 -10.74 -13.22
N VAL A 57 27.52 -9.42 -13.26
CA VAL A 57 27.90 -8.45 -14.32
C VAL A 57 26.99 -8.55 -15.57
N VAL A 58 26.48 -7.53 -16.26
CA VAL A 58 26.31 -6.05 -16.14
C VAL A 58 25.50 -5.63 -17.39
N GLY A 59 24.76 -4.52 -17.30
CA GLY A 59 24.47 -3.62 -18.44
C GLY A 59 23.04 -3.71 -19.00
N ALA A 60 22.33 -2.63 -19.34
CA ALA A 60 22.60 -1.21 -19.26
C ALA A 60 21.25 -0.49 -19.47
N TYR A 61 20.92 0.56 -18.71
CA TYR A 61 19.98 1.58 -19.15
C TYR A 61 20.41 2.93 -18.56
N GLY A 62 20.92 3.78 -19.43
CA GLY A 62 21.32 5.15 -19.14
C GLY A 62 21.06 6.04 -20.36
N HIS A 63 19.85 6.59 -20.42
CA HIS A 63 19.58 8.03 -20.32
C HIS A 63 20.06 9.06 -21.40
N TRP A 64 19.07 9.87 -21.82
CA TRP A 64 19.04 11.28 -22.32
C TRP A 64 19.11 11.62 -23.82
N ALA A 65 18.25 12.59 -24.13
CA ALA A 65 17.95 13.24 -25.40
C ALA A 65 18.98 14.32 -25.79
N SER A 66 19.01 14.70 -27.08
CA SER A 66 18.89 16.07 -27.66
C SER A 66 19.53 16.15 -29.06
N ASP A 67 18.98 17.06 -29.86
CA ASP A 67 19.14 17.31 -31.30
C ASP A 67 20.56 17.58 -31.86
N VAL A 68 20.72 17.42 -33.19
CA VAL A 68 21.14 18.45 -34.19
C VAL A 68 21.58 17.81 -35.53
N GLN A 69 21.23 18.51 -36.62
CA GLN A 69 21.39 18.24 -38.06
C GLN A 69 22.82 18.00 -38.59
N LYS A 70 22.92 17.22 -39.70
CA LYS A 70 23.71 17.42 -40.95
C LYS A 70 23.62 16.14 -41.82
N GLU A 71 22.89 16.16 -42.94
CA GLU A 71 23.33 16.44 -44.33
C GLU A 71 24.31 15.41 -44.96
N ASP A 72 23.79 14.76 -46.01
CA ASP A 72 24.40 14.24 -47.25
C ASP A 72 25.81 13.63 -47.29
N THR A 73 25.94 12.41 -47.80
CA THR A 73 26.42 12.11 -49.18
C THR A 73 26.76 10.61 -49.40
N SER A 74 26.15 10.06 -50.46
CA SER A 74 26.70 9.20 -51.53
C SER A 74 27.70 8.03 -51.28
N ASP A 75 27.30 6.91 -51.91
CA ASP A 75 28.06 6.07 -52.85
C ASP A 75 28.94 4.88 -52.40
N ARG A 76 28.56 3.73 -53.01
CA ARG A 76 29.38 2.76 -53.74
C ARG A 76 30.14 1.62 -53.05
N THR A 77 29.82 0.45 -53.62
CA THR A 77 30.66 -0.67 -54.09
C THR A 77 31.00 -1.83 -53.16
N ALA A 78 30.74 -3.00 -53.74
CA ALA A 78 31.01 -4.36 -53.32
C ALA A 78 32.52 -4.70 -53.32
N VAL A 79 32.89 -5.84 -52.71
CA VAL A 79 33.73 -6.92 -53.28
C VAL A 79 33.86 -8.07 -52.26
N ASP A 80 33.47 -9.25 -52.74
CA ASP A 80 33.92 -10.64 -52.57
C ASP A 80 34.59 -11.24 -51.30
N SER A 81 34.08 -12.46 -51.03
CA SER A 81 34.79 -13.75 -50.92
C SER A 81 35.09 -14.42 -49.55
N GLY A 82 34.55 -15.65 -49.44
CA GLY A 82 35.15 -16.83 -48.80
C GLY A 82 34.78 -17.10 -47.33
N THR A 83 34.56 -18.33 -46.82
CA THR A 83 34.64 -19.70 -47.33
C THR A 83 34.03 -20.64 -46.26
N LEU A 84 33.26 -21.65 -46.69
CA LEU A 84 32.95 -23.02 -46.16
C LEU A 84 32.99 -23.37 -44.64
N GLY A 85 31.99 -24.15 -44.20
CA GLY A 85 32.08 -25.08 -43.06
C GLY A 85 30.78 -25.84 -42.75
N TRP A 86 30.73 -27.13 -43.07
CA TRP A 86 29.61 -28.09 -42.93
C TRP A 86 29.32 -28.45 -41.45
N SER A 87 28.11 -28.85 -41.04
CA SER A 87 27.70 -30.26 -40.96
C SER A 87 26.26 -30.40 -40.42
N CYS A 88 25.45 -31.24 -41.06
CA CYS A 88 24.17 -31.77 -40.56
C CYS A 88 24.22 -33.29 -40.72
N ASP A 89 23.99 -34.03 -39.64
CA ASP A 89 23.83 -35.48 -39.67
C ASP A 89 22.71 -35.93 -38.73
N GLY A 90 21.88 -36.87 -39.19
CA GLY A 90 21.04 -37.69 -38.32
C GLY A 90 19.60 -37.96 -38.75
N VAL A 91 19.37 -38.51 -39.96
CA VAL A 91 18.09 -39.17 -40.31
C VAL A 91 18.28 -40.69 -40.27
N ARG A 92 17.51 -41.41 -39.47
CA ARG A 92 17.35 -42.87 -39.58
C ARG A 92 16.02 -43.21 -40.24
N TYR A 93 16.11 -43.91 -41.36
CA TYR A 93 14.99 -44.57 -42.02
C TYR A 93 14.66 -45.90 -41.33
N ARG A 94 13.37 -46.21 -41.20
CA ARG A 94 12.88 -47.59 -41.08
C ARG A 94 11.71 -47.75 -42.05
N ARG A 95 11.89 -48.59 -43.07
CA ARG A 95 10.82 -49.05 -43.97
C ARG A 95 9.97 -50.05 -43.19
N ASP A 96 8.65 -49.90 -43.30
CA ASP A 96 7.77 -51.05 -43.40
C ASP A 96 6.60 -50.73 -44.32
N SER A 97 6.22 -51.77 -45.05
CA SER A 97 5.36 -51.81 -46.22
C SER A 97 3.88 -51.94 -45.88
N SER A 98 3.04 -51.52 -46.85
CA SER A 98 1.56 -51.60 -46.94
C SER A 98 0.77 -50.44 -46.32
N GLY A 99 0.17 -49.64 -47.20
CA GLY A 99 -0.75 -48.56 -46.86
C GLY A 99 -0.98 -47.64 -48.06
N LEU A 100 -2.22 -47.63 -48.57
CA LEU A 100 -2.67 -46.75 -49.65
C LEU A 100 -2.18 -45.31 -49.45
N ARG A 101 -1.44 -44.80 -50.44
CA ARG A 101 -1.11 -43.37 -50.55
C ARG A 101 -2.40 -42.60 -50.84
N ILE A 102 -2.93 -41.90 -49.85
CA ILE A 102 -3.71 -40.69 -50.12
C ILE A 102 -2.69 -39.62 -50.48
N SER A 103 -2.79 -39.15 -51.71
CA SER A 103 -1.86 -38.26 -52.40
C SER A 103 -1.58 -36.95 -51.65
N GLU A 104 -0.30 -36.66 -51.50
CA GLU A 104 0.30 -35.51 -50.81
C GLU A 104 0.36 -34.25 -51.68
N THR A 105 -0.62 -34.04 -52.58
CA THR A 105 -0.54 -33.04 -53.66
C THR A 105 -1.64 -31.96 -53.64
N PHE A 106 -2.08 -31.50 -52.46
CA PHE A 106 -3.10 -30.40 -52.39
C PHE A 106 -2.79 -29.23 -51.46
N PHE A 107 -1.55 -29.06 -50.98
CA PHE A 107 -1.16 -27.86 -50.20
C PHE A 107 0.01 -27.11 -50.87
N ALA A 108 -0.19 -26.73 -52.13
CA ALA A 108 0.50 -25.56 -52.67
C ALA A 108 -0.10 -24.29 -52.03
N ARG A 109 0.74 -23.30 -51.73
CA ARG A 109 0.39 -21.95 -51.26
C ARG A 109 -0.63 -21.27 -52.20
N SER A 110 -1.90 -21.62 -52.11
CA SER A 110 -3.00 -20.81 -52.57
C SER A 110 -3.51 -20.05 -51.35
N SER A 111 -3.45 -18.72 -51.40
CA SER A 111 -4.27 -17.90 -50.51
C SER A 111 -5.71 -18.39 -50.67
N VAL A 112 -6.24 -19.11 -49.68
CA VAL A 112 -7.63 -19.56 -49.72
C VAL A 112 -8.46 -18.27 -49.76
N LYS A 113 -8.99 -17.94 -50.94
CA LYS A 113 -9.84 -16.76 -51.10
C LYS A 113 -11.06 -16.99 -50.22
N THR A 114 -11.19 -16.21 -49.16
CA THR A 114 -12.33 -16.29 -48.25
C THR A 114 -13.59 -16.02 -49.06
N ARG A 115 -14.56 -16.92 -48.99
CA ARG A 115 -15.83 -16.80 -49.71
C ARG A 115 -16.92 -16.51 -48.72
N THR A 116 -17.87 -15.68 -49.12
CA THR A 116 -19.08 -15.44 -48.36
C THR A 116 -19.90 -16.71 -48.23
N LEU A 117 -20.21 -17.08 -46.98
CA LEU A 117 -21.01 -18.25 -46.65
C LEU A 117 -22.48 -18.05 -47.05
N PRO A 118 -23.18 -19.09 -47.52
CA PRO A 118 -24.54 -18.97 -48.05
C PRO A 118 -25.60 -18.78 -46.96
N VAL A 119 -25.39 -19.30 -45.75
CA VAL A 119 -26.32 -19.16 -44.62
C VAL A 119 -25.89 -17.95 -43.82
N ARG A 120 -26.76 -16.94 -43.61
CA ARG A 120 -26.50 -15.85 -42.67
C ARG A 120 -26.87 -16.29 -41.25
N PHE A 121 -25.96 -16.11 -40.31
CA PHE A 121 -26.17 -16.46 -38.92
C PHE A 121 -25.59 -15.36 -38.02
N HIS A 122 -26.46 -14.72 -37.25
CA HIS A 122 -26.09 -13.58 -36.40
C HIS A 122 -25.70 -14.03 -34.99
N PRO A 123 -24.72 -13.36 -34.35
CA PRO A 123 -24.40 -13.60 -32.96
C PRO A 123 -25.52 -13.14 -32.04
N VAL A 124 -25.60 -13.73 -30.85
CA VAL A 124 -26.44 -13.20 -29.76
C VAL A 124 -25.70 -12.09 -29.01
N GLU A 125 -26.42 -11.30 -28.22
CA GLU A 125 -25.82 -10.20 -27.46
C GLU A 125 -24.74 -10.69 -26.49
N GLY A 126 -23.56 -10.04 -26.52
CA GLY A 126 -22.44 -10.37 -25.65
C GLY A 126 -21.82 -11.76 -25.89
N GLU A 127 -22.06 -12.38 -27.05
CA GLU A 127 -21.58 -13.72 -27.34
C GLU A 127 -20.05 -13.80 -27.52
N ALA A 128 -19.44 -14.86 -26.99
CA ALA A 128 -18.03 -15.17 -27.23
C ALA A 128 -17.79 -15.63 -28.69
N ILE A 129 -16.66 -15.24 -29.28
CA ILE A 129 -16.32 -15.55 -30.68
C ILE A 129 -16.29 -17.05 -30.94
N ASP A 130 -15.77 -17.88 -30.03
CA ASP A 130 -15.74 -19.33 -30.19
C ASP A 130 -17.12 -19.96 -30.12
N SER A 131 -17.98 -19.47 -29.22
CA SER A 131 -19.39 -19.86 -29.20
C SER A 131 -20.06 -19.54 -30.53
N TYR A 132 -19.79 -18.34 -31.08
CA TYR A 132 -20.36 -17.90 -32.34
C TYR A 132 -20.02 -18.86 -33.49
N LEU A 133 -18.72 -19.13 -33.65
CA LEU A 133 -18.19 -20.02 -34.68
C LEU A 133 -18.68 -21.46 -34.49
N GLU A 134 -18.76 -21.95 -33.24
CA GLU A 134 -19.23 -23.30 -32.94
C GLU A 134 -20.69 -23.52 -33.37
N ALA A 135 -21.64 -22.66 -33.00
CA ALA A 135 -23.02 -22.89 -33.46
C ALA A 135 -23.24 -22.57 -34.94
N TYR A 136 -22.40 -21.72 -35.54
CA TYR A 136 -22.46 -21.52 -37.00
C TYR A 136 -21.98 -22.77 -37.74
N ALA A 137 -20.85 -23.36 -37.33
CA ALA A 137 -20.37 -24.63 -37.86
C ALA A 137 -21.41 -25.74 -37.65
N ALA A 138 -22.00 -25.83 -36.46
CA ALA A 138 -23.09 -26.77 -36.17
C ALA A 138 -24.29 -26.57 -37.12
N ARG A 139 -24.68 -25.32 -37.37
CA ARG A 139 -25.83 -24.96 -38.22
C ARG A 139 -25.66 -25.39 -39.68
N ILE A 140 -24.43 -25.35 -40.21
CA ILE A 140 -24.12 -25.71 -41.59
C ILE A 140 -23.56 -27.13 -41.76
N GLY A 141 -23.43 -27.90 -40.67
CA GLY A 141 -22.91 -29.27 -40.71
C GLY A 141 -21.40 -29.39 -40.87
N ALA A 142 -20.63 -28.34 -40.56
CA ALA A 142 -19.17 -28.34 -40.71
C ALA A 142 -18.46 -28.74 -39.40
N THR A 143 -17.30 -29.37 -39.54
CA THR A 143 -16.37 -29.54 -38.40
C THR A 143 -15.76 -28.19 -37.99
N SER A 144 -15.26 -28.10 -36.75
CA SER A 144 -14.59 -26.87 -36.30
C SER A 144 -13.41 -26.47 -37.19
N ALA A 145 -12.60 -27.43 -37.65
CA ALA A 145 -11.47 -27.15 -38.52
C ALA A 145 -11.88 -26.65 -39.90
N GLU A 146 -12.87 -27.31 -40.53
CA GLU A 146 -13.37 -26.88 -41.84
C GLU A 146 -13.91 -25.47 -41.78
N PHE A 147 -14.68 -25.15 -40.73
CA PHE A 147 -15.22 -23.82 -40.54
C PHE A 147 -14.13 -22.77 -40.29
N GLU A 148 -13.22 -23.02 -39.35
CA GLU A 148 -12.10 -22.12 -39.03
C GLU A 148 -11.20 -21.84 -40.25
N CYS A 149 -10.94 -22.86 -41.08
CA CYS A 149 -10.21 -22.69 -42.34
C CYS A 149 -11.02 -21.88 -43.36
N ALA A 150 -12.31 -22.17 -43.51
CA ALA A 150 -13.18 -21.49 -44.49
C ALA A 150 -13.31 -19.98 -44.22
N VAL A 151 -13.35 -19.58 -42.94
CA VAL A 151 -13.41 -18.18 -42.53
C VAL A 151 -12.03 -17.52 -42.36
N GLY A 152 -10.95 -18.22 -42.73
CA GLY A 152 -9.59 -17.68 -42.71
C GLY A 152 -9.03 -17.37 -41.31
N LEU A 153 -9.43 -18.15 -40.29
CA LEU A 153 -8.92 -18.02 -38.92
C LEU A 153 -7.65 -18.84 -38.66
N THR A 154 -7.51 -20.01 -39.30
CA THR A 154 -6.32 -20.86 -39.20
C THR A 154 -5.87 -21.32 -40.58
N GLU A 155 -4.57 -21.24 -40.85
CA GLU A 155 -3.96 -21.78 -42.08
C GLU A 155 -3.52 -23.24 -41.92
N ASN A 156 -3.29 -23.68 -40.67
CA ASN A 156 -2.91 -25.06 -40.36
C ASN A 156 -3.69 -25.60 -39.15
N PRO A 157 -4.64 -26.54 -39.36
CA PRO A 157 -5.43 -27.15 -38.29
C PRO A 157 -4.60 -27.88 -37.22
N ARG A 158 -3.34 -28.25 -37.53
CA ARG A 158 -2.45 -29.00 -36.62
C ARG A 158 -1.69 -28.11 -35.63
N ASN A 159 -1.63 -26.79 -35.84
CA ASN A 159 -0.94 -25.83 -34.96
C ASN A 159 -1.92 -24.79 -34.39
N ARG A 160 -2.86 -25.24 -33.56
CA ARG A 160 -3.88 -24.37 -32.95
C ARG A 160 -3.30 -23.55 -31.80
N ARG A 161 -2.73 -22.39 -32.12
CA ARG A 161 -2.67 -21.27 -31.18
C ARG A 161 -3.94 -20.44 -31.35
N CYS A 162 -4.86 -20.53 -30.39
CA CYS A 162 -6.13 -19.80 -30.42
C CYS A 162 -5.99 -18.34 -29.95
N GLY A 163 -4.98 -17.62 -30.44
CA GLY A 163 -4.78 -16.20 -30.13
C GLY A 163 -5.96 -15.31 -30.58
N TRP A 164 -6.76 -15.80 -31.53
CA TRP A 164 -8.00 -15.14 -31.99
C TRP A 164 -9.13 -15.11 -30.95
N LEU A 165 -9.07 -15.92 -29.89
CA LEU A 165 -9.97 -15.79 -28.72
C LEU A 165 -9.69 -14.50 -27.95
N VAL A 166 -8.42 -14.08 -27.95
CA VAL A 166 -7.95 -12.90 -27.24
C VAL A 166 -8.08 -11.68 -28.13
N GLN A 167 -7.49 -11.72 -29.32
CA GLN A 167 -7.47 -10.60 -30.25
C GLN A 167 -7.36 -11.12 -31.69
N LEU A 168 -8.17 -10.61 -32.59
CA LEU A 168 -8.13 -10.92 -34.03
C LEU A 168 -7.10 -10.02 -34.75
N SER A 169 -6.40 -10.55 -35.76
CA SER A 169 -5.58 -9.72 -36.66
C SER A 169 -6.46 -8.97 -37.67
N GLY A 170 -5.92 -7.90 -38.27
CA GLY A 170 -6.63 -7.16 -39.32
C GLY A 170 -7.10 -8.05 -40.47
N GLN A 171 -6.26 -8.99 -40.91
CA GLN A 171 -6.62 -9.95 -41.94
C GLN A 171 -7.76 -10.90 -41.50
N GLN A 172 -7.73 -11.39 -40.27
CA GLN A 172 -8.77 -12.27 -39.75
C GLN A 172 -10.11 -11.55 -39.62
N LEU A 173 -10.11 -10.26 -39.24
CA LEU A 173 -11.32 -9.44 -39.21
C LEU A 173 -11.91 -9.27 -40.62
N ALA A 174 -11.07 -8.98 -41.61
CA ALA A 174 -11.51 -8.86 -43.01
C ALA A 174 -12.10 -10.17 -43.52
N ASN A 175 -11.41 -11.30 -43.28
CA ASN A 175 -11.87 -12.63 -43.69
C ASN A 175 -13.21 -12.99 -43.01
N LEU A 176 -13.33 -12.78 -41.70
CA LEU A 176 -14.58 -13.04 -40.98
C LEU A 176 -15.72 -12.16 -41.48
N SER A 177 -15.45 -10.88 -41.77
CA SER A 177 -16.45 -9.95 -42.30
C SER A 177 -16.94 -10.40 -43.67
N GLU A 178 -16.02 -10.74 -44.58
CA GLU A 178 -16.34 -11.25 -45.92
C GLU A 178 -17.09 -12.59 -45.87
N ALA A 179 -16.64 -13.52 -45.02
CA ALA A 179 -17.23 -14.85 -44.91
C ALA A 179 -18.64 -14.82 -44.33
N THR A 180 -18.86 -14.06 -43.25
CA THR A 180 -20.12 -14.09 -42.49
C THR A 180 -21.11 -13.01 -42.93
N GLY A 181 -20.62 -11.95 -43.57
CA GLY A 181 -21.40 -10.77 -43.91
C GLY A 181 -21.64 -9.81 -42.74
N LEU A 182 -20.93 -9.98 -41.62
CA LEU A 182 -21.02 -9.09 -40.46
C LEU A 182 -19.99 -7.94 -40.56
N PRO A 183 -20.29 -6.75 -40.02
CA PRO A 183 -19.32 -5.65 -39.93
C PRO A 183 -18.06 -6.07 -39.16
N MET A 184 -16.88 -5.61 -39.62
CA MET A 184 -15.61 -5.85 -38.92
C MET A 184 -15.61 -5.39 -37.45
N THR A 185 -16.42 -4.37 -37.11
CA THR A 185 -16.52 -3.80 -35.77
C THR A 185 -17.23 -4.72 -34.76
N CYS A 186 -17.98 -5.73 -35.22
CA CYS A 186 -18.68 -6.66 -34.34
C CYS A 186 -17.72 -7.64 -33.65
N PHE A 187 -16.74 -8.19 -34.38
CA PHE A 187 -15.90 -9.28 -33.87
C PHE A 187 -14.99 -8.89 -32.69
N PRO A 188 -14.36 -7.70 -32.63
CA PRO A 188 -13.58 -7.30 -31.47
C PRO A 188 -14.38 -7.36 -30.16
N GLN A 189 -15.69 -7.07 -30.20
CA GLN A 189 -16.59 -7.14 -29.03
C GLN A 189 -16.88 -8.57 -28.56
N MET A 190 -16.53 -9.57 -29.39
CA MET A 190 -16.70 -11.01 -29.11
C MET A 190 -15.38 -11.66 -28.66
N THR A 191 -14.31 -10.88 -28.53
CA THR A 191 -12.97 -11.34 -28.11
C THR A 191 -12.55 -10.71 -26.78
N LEU A 192 -11.62 -11.33 -26.06
CA LEU A 192 -11.18 -10.81 -24.75
C LEU A 192 -10.54 -9.42 -24.81
N SER A 193 -10.02 -8.99 -25.97
CA SER A 193 -9.52 -7.62 -26.16
C SER A 193 -10.60 -6.56 -26.00
N HIS A 194 -11.89 -6.93 -26.07
CA HIS A 194 -12.98 -6.03 -25.68
C HIS A 194 -12.79 -5.47 -24.26
N PHE A 195 -12.22 -6.26 -23.34
CA PHE A 195 -12.00 -5.89 -21.95
C PHE A 195 -10.57 -5.41 -21.65
N ASP A 196 -9.75 -5.16 -22.68
CA ASP A 196 -8.38 -4.72 -22.51
C ASP A 196 -8.31 -3.37 -21.78
N GLY A 197 -7.38 -3.25 -20.84
CA GLY A 197 -7.24 -2.09 -19.95
C GLY A 197 -8.32 -1.95 -18.87
N ARG A 198 -9.45 -2.67 -18.96
CA ARG A 198 -10.56 -2.61 -18.00
C ARG A 198 -10.56 -3.79 -17.02
N ALA A 199 -10.56 -5.02 -17.55
CA ALA A 199 -10.64 -6.25 -16.74
C ALA A 199 -9.57 -7.29 -17.12
N VAL A 200 -8.85 -7.10 -18.22
CA VAL A 200 -7.69 -7.90 -18.62
C VAL A 200 -6.62 -6.99 -19.24
N ARG A 201 -5.41 -7.51 -19.44
CA ARG A 201 -4.40 -6.88 -20.30
C ARG A 201 -3.99 -7.80 -21.42
N VAL A 202 -3.95 -7.28 -22.64
CA VAL A 202 -3.57 -8.01 -23.85
C VAL A 202 -2.12 -7.69 -24.21
N ASP A 203 -1.31 -8.74 -24.36
CA ASP A 203 -0.04 -8.67 -25.07
C ASP A 203 -0.33 -8.75 -26.57
N VAL A 204 -0.26 -7.62 -27.26
CA VAL A 204 -0.57 -7.51 -28.69
C VAL A 204 0.37 -8.35 -29.55
N GLY A 205 1.64 -8.47 -29.16
CA GLY A 205 2.65 -9.22 -29.92
C GLY A 205 2.42 -10.73 -29.83
N GLN A 206 2.02 -11.22 -28.65
CA GLN A 206 1.73 -12.63 -28.42
C GLN A 206 0.27 -13.01 -28.66
N ARG A 207 -0.63 -12.02 -28.83
CA ARG A 207 -2.09 -12.19 -28.86
C ARG A 207 -2.58 -13.06 -27.71
N SER A 208 -2.06 -12.75 -26.53
CA SER A 208 -2.27 -13.49 -25.28
C SER A 208 -2.64 -12.51 -24.16
N LEU A 209 -3.15 -13.04 -23.05
CA LEU A 209 -3.39 -12.21 -21.87
C LEU A 209 -2.12 -12.16 -21.02
N THR A 210 -1.77 -10.97 -20.53
CA THR A 210 -0.71 -10.79 -19.54
C THR A 210 -1.10 -11.50 -18.24
N HIS A 211 -0.15 -12.20 -17.63
CA HIS A 211 -0.41 -12.95 -16.40
C HIS A 211 -0.77 -11.99 -15.25
N GLY A 212 -1.83 -12.32 -14.50
CA GLY A 212 -2.19 -11.66 -13.24
C GLY A 212 -2.92 -10.32 -13.29
N ALA A 213 -3.48 -9.93 -14.42
CA ALA A 213 -4.03 -8.58 -14.65
C ALA A 213 -5.58 -8.54 -14.74
N PRO A 214 -6.29 -7.76 -13.90
CA PRO A 214 -6.04 -7.52 -12.48
C PRO A 214 -6.36 -8.76 -11.65
N TRP A 215 -7.10 -9.73 -12.21
CA TRP A 215 -7.20 -11.11 -11.73
C TRP A 215 -6.92 -11.99 -12.93
N GLY A 216 -5.87 -12.80 -12.83
CA GLY A 216 -5.32 -13.60 -13.91
C GLY A 216 -6.35 -14.54 -14.52
N PHE A 217 -6.22 -14.72 -15.83
CA PHE A 217 -7.09 -15.59 -16.61
C PHE A 217 -6.96 -17.04 -16.16
N VAL A 218 -8.08 -17.59 -15.70
CA VAL A 218 -8.22 -19.03 -15.47
C VAL A 218 -8.68 -19.66 -16.77
N LYS A 219 -7.94 -20.64 -17.27
CA LYS A 219 -8.37 -21.39 -18.46
C LYS A 219 -9.74 -22.00 -18.20
N GLY A 220 -10.69 -21.71 -19.08
CA GLY A 220 -12.04 -22.23 -18.99
C GLY A 220 -13.09 -21.15 -19.23
N SER A 221 -14.34 -21.52 -18.98
CA SER A 221 -15.46 -20.59 -18.88
C SER A 221 -16.45 -21.14 -17.87
N ARG A 222 -17.00 -20.26 -17.04
CA ARG A 222 -18.22 -20.57 -16.28
C ARG A 222 -19.43 -20.45 -17.20
N PHE A 223 -20.58 -20.97 -16.76
CA PHE A 223 -21.84 -20.88 -17.49
C PHE A 223 -23.06 -20.89 -16.59
N CYS A 224 -24.15 -20.33 -17.09
CA CYS A 224 -25.47 -20.53 -16.52
C CYS A 224 -26.21 -21.59 -17.35
N PRO A 225 -26.65 -22.72 -16.75
CA PRO A 225 -27.37 -23.78 -17.45
C PRO A 225 -28.63 -23.28 -18.14
N ALA A 226 -29.42 -22.43 -17.47
CA ALA A 226 -30.63 -21.85 -18.02
C ALA A 226 -30.37 -20.90 -19.20
N CYS A 227 -29.33 -20.05 -19.14
CA CYS A 227 -28.94 -19.24 -20.30
C CYS A 227 -28.52 -20.09 -21.50
N LEU A 228 -27.86 -21.23 -21.28
CA LEU A 228 -27.53 -22.13 -22.38
C LEU A 228 -28.79 -22.73 -23.00
N VAL A 229 -29.86 -22.97 -22.24
CA VAL A 229 -31.16 -23.37 -22.81
C VAL A 229 -31.75 -22.22 -23.62
N ASP A 230 -31.87 -21.03 -23.01
CA ASP A 230 -32.51 -19.84 -23.61
C ASP A 230 -31.89 -19.43 -24.94
N THR A 231 -30.58 -19.64 -25.08
CA THR A 231 -29.82 -19.18 -26.24
C THR A 231 -29.49 -20.28 -27.25
N GLY A 232 -29.89 -21.53 -26.99
CA GLY A 232 -29.54 -22.67 -27.86
C GLY A 232 -28.06 -23.07 -27.77
N GLY A 233 -27.48 -22.97 -26.57
CA GLY A 233 -26.12 -23.42 -26.25
C GLY A 233 -25.04 -22.35 -26.43
N ARG A 234 -25.41 -21.08 -26.53
CA ARG A 234 -24.51 -19.95 -26.83
C ARG A 234 -23.94 -19.37 -25.54
N TRP A 235 -22.65 -19.06 -25.56
CA TRP A 235 -21.90 -18.64 -24.38
C TRP A 235 -21.64 -17.14 -24.40
N SER A 236 -21.83 -16.52 -23.25
CA SER A 236 -21.45 -15.12 -23.06
C SER A 236 -19.94 -14.97 -22.93
N LEU A 237 -19.39 -13.96 -23.60
CA LEU A 237 -17.98 -13.59 -23.50
C LEU A 237 -17.60 -13.21 -22.06
N ILE A 238 -18.47 -12.50 -21.34
CA ILE A 238 -18.14 -12.00 -20.00
C ILE A 238 -17.89 -13.15 -19.00
N TRP A 239 -18.45 -14.34 -19.23
CA TRP A 239 -18.20 -15.52 -18.39
C TRP A 239 -16.78 -16.10 -18.52
N ARG A 240 -16.01 -15.65 -19.52
CA ARG A 240 -14.58 -15.93 -19.64
C ARG A 240 -13.75 -15.18 -18.60
N LEU A 241 -14.30 -14.12 -18.01
CA LEU A 241 -13.64 -13.38 -16.95
C LEU A 241 -13.83 -14.11 -15.61
N GLY A 242 -12.75 -14.20 -14.81
CA GLY A 242 -12.81 -14.75 -13.44
C GLY A 242 -13.75 -13.98 -12.51
N TRP A 243 -14.09 -12.74 -12.88
CA TRP A 243 -15.03 -11.83 -12.20
C TRP A 243 -16.51 -12.25 -12.28
N SER A 244 -16.86 -13.13 -13.22
CA SER A 244 -18.23 -13.58 -13.43
C SER A 244 -18.51 -14.81 -12.57
N PHE A 245 -19.15 -14.63 -11.41
CA PHE A 245 -19.53 -15.71 -10.50
C PHE A 245 -21.04 -15.95 -10.43
N ALA A 246 -21.88 -14.99 -10.81
CA ALA A 246 -23.33 -15.13 -10.82
C ALA A 246 -23.96 -14.72 -12.15
N CYS A 247 -25.08 -15.36 -12.48
CA CYS A 247 -25.96 -14.98 -13.58
C CYS A 247 -26.91 -13.88 -13.11
N LEU A 248 -26.93 -12.72 -13.78
CA LEU A 248 -27.86 -11.63 -13.46
C LEU A 248 -29.27 -11.88 -14.00
N LYS A 249 -29.43 -12.74 -15.01
CA LYS A 249 -30.72 -13.07 -15.63
C LYS A 249 -31.47 -14.11 -14.79
N HIS A 250 -30.82 -15.21 -14.47
CA HIS A 250 -31.42 -16.34 -13.73
C HIS A 250 -31.09 -16.33 -12.25
N CYS A 251 -30.37 -15.31 -11.76
CA CYS A 251 -30.12 -15.08 -10.34
C CYS A 251 -29.56 -16.33 -9.64
N CYS A 252 -28.45 -16.87 -10.16
CA CYS A 252 -27.84 -18.10 -9.65
C CYS A 252 -26.31 -18.05 -9.79
N LEU A 253 -25.59 -18.85 -8.99
CA LEU A 253 -24.15 -19.03 -9.18
C LEU A 253 -23.87 -19.76 -10.50
N LEU A 254 -22.86 -19.31 -11.23
CA LEU A 254 -22.47 -19.97 -12.47
C LEU A 254 -21.82 -21.34 -12.19
N ALA A 255 -22.16 -22.34 -13.00
CA ALA A 255 -21.47 -23.61 -13.02
C ALA A 255 -20.10 -23.47 -13.69
N ASN A 256 -19.12 -24.27 -13.27
CA ASN A 256 -17.80 -24.35 -13.90
C ASN A 256 -17.49 -25.73 -14.45
N GLU A 257 -18.15 -26.78 -13.95
CA GLU A 257 -17.89 -28.20 -14.24
C GLU A 257 -19.07 -28.85 -14.95
N CYS A 258 -18.78 -29.89 -15.75
CA CYS A 258 -19.83 -30.75 -16.32
C CYS A 258 -20.44 -31.65 -15.23
N PRO A 259 -21.77 -31.82 -15.18
CA PRO A 259 -22.43 -32.67 -14.17
C PRO A 259 -22.08 -34.16 -14.29
N GLU A 260 -21.68 -34.62 -15.47
CA GLU A 260 -21.32 -36.03 -15.68
C GLU A 260 -19.81 -36.27 -15.52
N CYS A 261 -18.97 -35.55 -16.28
CA CYS A 261 -17.53 -35.81 -16.27
C CYS A 261 -16.75 -35.04 -15.20
N GLY A 262 -17.37 -34.09 -14.49
CA GLY A 262 -16.73 -33.30 -13.42
C GLY A 262 -15.60 -32.36 -13.86
N LEU A 263 -15.34 -32.26 -15.16
CA LEU A 263 -14.24 -31.45 -15.70
C LEU A 263 -14.69 -30.02 -16.05
N PRO A 264 -13.81 -29.02 -15.88
CA PRO A 264 -14.10 -27.64 -16.23
C PRO A 264 -14.37 -27.46 -17.73
N GLN A 265 -15.25 -26.53 -18.08
CA GLN A 265 -15.64 -26.29 -19.47
C GLN A 265 -14.73 -25.28 -20.18
N ARG A 266 -14.58 -25.45 -21.50
CA ARG A 266 -13.85 -24.54 -22.40
C ARG A 266 -12.40 -24.23 -22.01
N VAL A 267 -11.73 -25.17 -21.32
CA VAL A 267 -10.27 -25.10 -21.03
C VAL A 267 -9.45 -25.22 -22.31
N GLN A 268 -9.94 -26.04 -23.24
CA GLN A 268 -9.40 -26.22 -24.58
C GLN A 268 -10.46 -25.85 -25.61
N PRO A 269 -10.07 -25.45 -26.83
CA PRO A 269 -10.99 -25.28 -27.96
C PRO A 269 -11.71 -26.59 -28.30
N TYR A 270 -12.88 -26.48 -28.94
CA TYR A 270 -13.62 -27.64 -29.43
C TYR A 270 -12.75 -28.50 -30.36
N PRO A 271 -12.77 -29.84 -30.28
CA PRO A 271 -11.96 -30.71 -31.12
C PRO A 271 -12.11 -30.45 -32.62
N ALA A 272 -10.97 -30.29 -33.31
CA ALA A 272 -10.90 -29.80 -34.68
C ALA A 272 -11.69 -30.64 -35.70
N ALA A 273 -11.63 -31.97 -35.59
CA ALA A 273 -12.21 -32.92 -36.54
C ALA A 273 -13.69 -33.24 -36.29
N LEU A 274 -14.31 -32.61 -35.29
CA LEU A 274 -15.68 -32.92 -34.88
C LEU A 274 -16.61 -31.75 -35.18
N GLN A 275 -17.86 -32.07 -35.52
CA GLN A 275 -18.93 -31.07 -35.62
C GLN A 275 -19.31 -30.60 -34.21
N PRO A 276 -19.31 -29.27 -33.96
CA PRO A 276 -19.73 -28.73 -32.67
C PRO A 276 -21.17 -29.11 -32.30
N LYS A 277 -21.37 -29.33 -31.00
CA LYS A 277 -22.70 -29.53 -30.40
C LYS A 277 -22.91 -28.46 -29.31
N PRO A 278 -23.44 -27.28 -29.67
CA PRO A 278 -23.70 -26.21 -28.72
C PRO A 278 -24.53 -26.71 -27.53
N GLY A 279 -24.19 -26.28 -26.32
CA GLY A 279 -24.86 -26.72 -25.08
C GLY A 279 -24.42 -28.08 -24.53
N CYS A 280 -23.56 -28.82 -25.23
CA CYS A 280 -23.03 -30.11 -24.77
C CYS A 280 -21.56 -29.99 -24.31
N CYS A 281 -21.15 -30.90 -23.41
CA CYS A 281 -19.79 -31.00 -22.92
C CYS A 281 -18.81 -31.41 -24.02
N ALA A 282 -17.78 -30.57 -24.24
CA ALA A 282 -16.73 -30.81 -25.23
C ALA A 282 -15.47 -31.50 -24.64
N ASN A 283 -15.48 -31.84 -23.36
CA ASN A 283 -14.36 -32.58 -22.75
C ASN A 283 -14.32 -34.01 -23.25
N ARG A 284 -13.12 -34.61 -23.26
CA ARG A 284 -12.94 -36.04 -23.55
C ARG A 284 -13.66 -36.88 -22.50
N ALA A 285 -14.21 -38.02 -22.92
CA ALA A 285 -14.83 -38.95 -21.99
C ALA A 285 -13.78 -39.50 -20.99
N PRO A 286 -14.09 -39.61 -19.68
CA PRO A 286 -13.13 -39.96 -18.63
C PRO A 286 -12.37 -41.28 -18.85
N ASN A 287 -12.97 -42.22 -19.58
CA ASN A 287 -12.45 -43.58 -19.84
C ASN A 287 -12.10 -43.84 -21.31
N ALA A 288 -12.02 -42.79 -22.14
CA ALA A 288 -11.63 -42.96 -23.54
C ALA A 288 -10.11 -43.15 -23.64
N ASP A 289 -9.67 -44.08 -24.50
CA ASP A 289 -8.25 -44.21 -24.87
C ASP A 289 -7.66 -42.87 -25.27
N ARG A 290 -6.37 -42.62 -24.99
CA ARG A 290 -5.71 -41.34 -25.33
C ARG A 290 -5.77 -41.00 -26.83
N ARG A 291 -5.95 -42.02 -27.68
CA ARG A 291 -6.10 -41.92 -29.14
C ARG A 291 -7.55 -41.76 -29.60
N SER A 292 -8.53 -42.03 -28.73
CA SER A 292 -9.95 -41.85 -29.02
C SER A 292 -10.35 -40.37 -28.97
N GLN A 293 -11.22 -39.97 -29.89
CA GLN A 293 -11.82 -38.63 -29.94
C GLN A 293 -13.21 -38.59 -29.27
N THR A 294 -13.59 -39.63 -28.54
CA THR A 294 -14.91 -39.68 -27.87
C THR A 294 -15.02 -38.57 -26.81
N LEU A 295 -16.04 -37.73 -26.97
CA LEU A 295 -16.38 -36.67 -26.04
C LEU A 295 -17.38 -37.16 -25.00
N CYS A 296 -17.40 -36.48 -23.85
CA CYS A 296 -18.42 -36.69 -22.83
C CYS A 296 -19.83 -36.42 -23.37
N GLY A 297 -20.04 -35.32 -24.11
CA GLY A 297 -21.31 -35.05 -24.79
C GLY A 297 -22.50 -34.74 -23.89
N ALA A 298 -22.35 -34.80 -22.57
CA ALA A 298 -23.37 -34.48 -21.59
C ALA A 298 -24.01 -33.10 -21.84
N THR A 299 -25.32 -33.01 -21.67
CA THR A 299 -26.05 -31.74 -21.76
C THR A 299 -25.70 -30.86 -20.57
N LEU A 300 -25.11 -29.69 -20.80
CA LEU A 300 -24.70 -28.79 -19.71
C LEU A 300 -25.89 -28.12 -19.01
N ALA A 301 -27.06 -28.13 -19.64
CA ALA A 301 -28.30 -27.63 -19.04
C ALA A 301 -28.73 -28.41 -17.77
N SER A 302 -28.24 -29.65 -17.59
CA SER A 302 -28.55 -30.45 -16.39
C SER A 302 -27.68 -30.11 -15.18
N ALA A 303 -26.71 -29.20 -15.31
CA ALA A 303 -25.84 -28.84 -14.20
C ALA A 303 -26.61 -28.15 -13.08
N THR A 304 -26.43 -28.62 -11.85
CA THR A 304 -27.04 -28.02 -10.66
C THR A 304 -26.29 -26.77 -10.23
N VAL A 305 -27.02 -25.69 -9.96
CA VAL A 305 -26.49 -24.40 -9.50
C VAL A 305 -27.14 -23.97 -8.19
N VAL A 306 -26.47 -23.09 -7.45
CA VAL A 306 -27.05 -22.45 -6.25
C VAL A 306 -27.87 -21.26 -6.70
N GLU A 307 -29.16 -21.24 -6.38
CA GLU A 307 -30.05 -20.12 -6.66
C GLU A 307 -29.85 -19.01 -5.63
N LEU A 308 -29.71 -17.78 -6.13
CA LEU A 308 -29.47 -16.56 -5.38
C LEU A 308 -30.54 -15.56 -5.80
N GLY A 309 -31.73 -15.58 -5.20
CA GLY A 309 -32.87 -14.76 -5.64
C GLY A 309 -32.52 -13.30 -5.98
N GLY A 310 -33.30 -12.62 -6.82
CA GLY A 310 -32.87 -11.36 -7.47
C GLY A 310 -32.39 -10.21 -6.56
N ASN A 311 -32.81 -10.18 -5.29
CA ASN A 311 -32.40 -9.20 -4.28
C ASN A 311 -31.16 -9.64 -3.46
N HIS A 312 -30.57 -10.79 -3.79
CA HIS A 312 -29.43 -11.34 -3.06
C HIS A 312 -28.20 -10.41 -3.18
N PRO A 313 -27.47 -10.10 -2.09
CA PRO A 313 -26.34 -9.17 -2.12
C PRO A 313 -25.29 -9.49 -3.18
N SER A 314 -24.97 -10.76 -3.39
CA SER A 314 -24.00 -11.17 -4.42
C SER A 314 -24.47 -10.94 -5.86
N ILE A 315 -25.78 -10.88 -6.11
CA ILE A 315 -26.33 -10.47 -7.43
C ILE A 315 -26.13 -8.96 -7.62
N ALA A 316 -26.32 -8.16 -6.57
CA ALA A 316 -26.01 -6.73 -6.61
C ALA A 316 -24.51 -6.49 -6.86
N VAL A 317 -23.63 -7.20 -6.12
CA VAL A 317 -22.18 -7.11 -6.31
C VAL A 317 -21.76 -7.52 -7.73
N GLN A 318 -22.31 -8.61 -8.29
CA GLN A 318 -22.01 -9.01 -9.66
C GLN A 318 -22.38 -7.92 -10.67
N ARG A 319 -23.52 -7.25 -10.47
CA ARG A 319 -23.99 -6.15 -11.33
C ARG A 319 -23.06 -4.94 -11.24
N ASP A 320 -22.64 -4.57 -10.04
CA ASP A 320 -21.75 -3.43 -9.84
C ASP A 320 -20.34 -3.70 -10.36
N LEU A 321 -19.84 -4.93 -10.28
CA LEU A 321 -18.59 -5.32 -10.94
C LEU A 321 -18.66 -5.19 -12.45
N TYR A 322 -19.76 -5.60 -13.08
CA TYR A 322 -19.92 -5.42 -14.52
C TYR A 322 -19.93 -3.94 -14.89
N ARG A 323 -20.59 -3.08 -14.10
CA ARG A 323 -20.52 -1.62 -14.29
C ARG A 323 -19.09 -1.09 -14.18
N VAL A 324 -18.32 -1.53 -13.19
CA VAL A 324 -16.89 -1.15 -13.07
C VAL A 324 -16.09 -1.63 -14.27
N ILE A 325 -16.30 -2.88 -14.71
CA ILE A 325 -15.68 -3.42 -15.93
C ILE A 325 -16.05 -2.55 -17.13
N ASP A 326 -17.27 -2.03 -17.21
CA ASP A 326 -17.75 -1.10 -18.24
C ASP A 326 -17.28 0.36 -18.07
N GLY A 327 -16.41 0.62 -17.09
CA GLY A 327 -15.78 1.92 -16.89
C GLY A 327 -16.58 2.87 -15.99
N VAL A 328 -17.67 2.41 -15.39
CA VAL A 328 -18.42 3.20 -14.39
C VAL A 328 -17.59 3.26 -13.10
N PRO A 329 -17.30 4.46 -12.56
CA PRO A 329 -16.50 4.59 -11.35
C PRO A 329 -17.25 4.06 -10.13
N HIS A 330 -16.51 3.49 -9.17
CA HIS A 330 -17.02 3.13 -7.85
C HIS A 330 -16.55 4.15 -6.82
N ARG A 331 -17.46 4.69 -6.00
CA ARG A 331 -17.16 5.76 -5.04
C ARG A 331 -16.57 5.21 -3.74
N GLY A 332 -17.27 4.36 -3.00
CA GLY A 332 -16.77 3.65 -1.80
C GLY A 332 -15.66 4.35 -1.00
N VAL A 333 -14.61 3.60 -0.69
CA VAL A 333 -13.38 4.11 -0.03
C VAL A 333 -12.53 5.02 -0.92
N TYR A 334 -12.86 5.07 -2.21
CA TYR A 334 -12.17 5.88 -3.23
C TYR A 334 -12.65 7.35 -3.24
N GLY A 335 -13.79 7.65 -2.60
CA GLY A 335 -14.38 8.97 -2.51
C GLY A 335 -14.66 9.59 -3.88
N ARG A 336 -14.10 10.80 -4.11
CA ARG A 336 -14.14 11.51 -5.41
C ARG A 336 -12.89 11.26 -6.26
N GLY A 337 -12.00 10.35 -5.85
CA GLY A 337 -10.80 10.01 -6.59
C GLY A 337 -11.13 9.40 -7.96
N VAL A 338 -10.29 9.66 -8.96
CA VAL A 338 -10.39 9.01 -10.27
C VAL A 338 -9.54 7.75 -10.22
N HIS A 339 -10.20 6.60 -10.18
CA HIS A 339 -9.56 5.29 -10.25
C HIS A 339 -10.04 4.54 -11.48
N THR A 340 -9.11 3.88 -12.14
CA THR A 340 -9.41 3.01 -13.28
C THR A 340 -10.12 1.74 -12.80
N SER A 341 -10.89 1.10 -13.69
CA SER A 341 -11.49 -0.22 -13.42
C SER A 341 -10.43 -1.21 -12.95
N PHE A 342 -9.24 -1.14 -13.54
CA PHE A 342 -8.14 -2.04 -13.24
C PHE A 342 -7.61 -1.89 -11.81
N GLU A 343 -7.52 -0.66 -11.29
CA GLU A 343 -7.12 -0.37 -9.92
C GLU A 343 -8.16 -0.88 -8.92
N ILE A 344 -9.45 -0.59 -9.15
CA ILE A 344 -10.54 -1.04 -8.28
C ILE A 344 -10.59 -2.57 -8.25
N LEU A 345 -10.55 -3.23 -9.41
CA LEU A 345 -10.52 -4.69 -9.48
C LEU A 345 -9.24 -5.26 -8.86
N GLY A 346 -8.10 -4.57 -8.98
CA GLY A 346 -6.85 -4.94 -8.32
C GLY A 346 -6.98 -4.97 -6.80
N ASP A 347 -7.65 -3.98 -6.21
CA ASP A 347 -7.93 -3.91 -4.78
C ASP A 347 -8.92 -5.00 -4.34
N VAL A 348 -10.02 -5.17 -5.08
CA VAL A 348 -11.00 -6.24 -4.82
C VAL A 348 -10.31 -7.60 -4.81
N ARG A 349 -9.45 -7.91 -5.80
CA ARG A 349 -8.67 -9.15 -5.82
C ARG A 349 -7.80 -9.28 -4.57
N ASN A 350 -7.07 -8.22 -4.21
CA ASN A 350 -6.13 -8.26 -3.09
C ASN A 350 -6.85 -8.55 -1.77
N LEU A 351 -8.02 -7.95 -1.53
CA LEU A 351 -8.83 -8.21 -0.34
C LEU A 351 -9.54 -9.57 -0.41
N ALA A 352 -10.08 -9.95 -1.57
CA ALA A 352 -10.66 -11.28 -1.80
C ALA A 352 -9.67 -12.40 -1.50
N ARG A 353 -8.37 -12.19 -1.80
CA ARG A 353 -7.31 -13.13 -1.42
C ARG A 353 -7.16 -13.26 0.10
N GLU A 354 -7.20 -12.15 0.84
CA GLU A 354 -7.10 -12.21 2.30
C GLU A 354 -8.30 -12.96 2.90
N ILE A 355 -9.51 -12.71 2.37
CA ILE A 355 -10.72 -13.45 2.76
C ILE A 355 -10.57 -14.95 2.49
N LEU A 356 -10.08 -15.34 1.31
CA LEU A 356 -9.87 -16.76 0.99
C LEU A 356 -8.75 -17.40 1.82
N GLY A 357 -7.77 -16.61 2.25
CA GLY A 357 -6.70 -17.05 3.15
C GLY A 357 -7.15 -17.23 4.60
N ASN A 358 -8.22 -16.53 5.00
CA ASN A 358 -8.78 -16.57 6.35
C ASN A 358 -10.32 -16.67 6.30
N LEU A 359 -10.82 -17.87 6.05
CA LEU A 359 -12.25 -18.17 5.90
C LEU A 359 -12.95 -18.44 7.23
N ASP A 360 -12.55 -17.75 8.29
CA ASP A 360 -13.24 -17.82 9.56
C ASP A 360 -14.67 -17.29 9.41
N GLU A 361 -15.67 -18.16 9.62
CA GLU A 361 -17.09 -17.81 9.48
C GLU A 361 -17.49 -16.67 10.43
N ALA A 362 -16.87 -16.58 11.61
CA ALA A 362 -17.11 -15.49 12.56
C ALA A 362 -16.59 -14.14 12.03
N ALA A 363 -15.41 -14.14 11.39
CA ALA A 363 -14.82 -12.94 10.80
C ALA A 363 -15.56 -12.45 9.55
N LEU A 364 -16.25 -13.35 8.84
CA LEU A 364 -17.02 -13.04 7.62
C LEU A 364 -18.50 -12.73 7.90
N ALA A 365 -18.96 -12.91 9.14
CA ALA A 365 -20.32 -12.59 9.55
C ALA A 365 -20.64 -11.11 9.26
N GLY A 366 -21.76 -10.86 8.59
CA GLY A 366 -22.18 -9.51 8.18
C GLY A 366 -21.48 -8.97 6.92
N LEU A 367 -20.35 -9.56 6.48
CA LEU A 367 -19.68 -9.20 5.22
C LEU A 367 -20.16 -10.05 4.04
N VAL A 368 -20.43 -11.33 4.30
CA VAL A 368 -20.87 -12.33 3.32
C VAL A 368 -22.24 -12.89 3.72
N PRO A 369 -23.18 -13.05 2.77
CA PRO A 369 -24.44 -13.75 3.01
C PRO A 369 -24.24 -15.15 3.61
N ALA A 370 -25.03 -15.49 4.64
CA ALA A 370 -24.88 -16.71 5.42
C ALA A 370 -25.15 -17.99 4.62
N ASP A 371 -26.03 -17.91 3.61
CA ASP A 371 -26.34 -19.00 2.68
C ASP A 371 -25.14 -19.40 1.82
N LEU A 372 -24.30 -18.44 1.39
CA LEU A 372 -23.05 -18.75 0.69
C LEU A 372 -22.04 -19.47 1.60
N LEU A 373 -21.91 -19.05 2.86
CA LEU A 373 -21.06 -19.72 3.85
C LEU A 373 -21.57 -21.13 4.13
N ALA A 374 -22.89 -21.31 4.30
CA ALA A 374 -23.51 -22.61 4.48
C ALA A 374 -23.28 -23.54 3.26
N ALA A 375 -23.46 -23.03 2.04
CA ALA A 375 -23.20 -23.77 0.81
C ALA A 375 -21.74 -24.22 0.70
N ARG A 376 -20.79 -23.39 1.15
CA ARG A 376 -19.37 -23.74 1.21
C ARG A 376 -19.11 -24.86 2.20
N SER A 377 -19.67 -24.75 3.40
CA SER A 377 -19.48 -25.73 4.48
C SER A 377 -20.07 -27.10 4.13
N LEU A 378 -21.21 -27.14 3.42
CA LEU A 378 -21.76 -28.38 2.85
C LEU A 378 -20.83 -29.02 1.81
N LYS A 379 -20.28 -28.24 0.87
CA LYS A 379 -19.34 -28.76 -0.13
C LYS A 379 -18.03 -29.25 0.48
N SER A 380 -17.54 -28.60 1.54
CA SER A 380 -16.32 -29.04 2.22
C SER A 380 -16.48 -30.39 2.92
N LYS A 381 -17.67 -30.70 3.45
CA LYS A 381 -17.96 -31.99 4.09
C LYS A 381 -18.09 -33.14 3.10
N ASN A 382 -18.48 -32.86 1.86
CA ASN A 382 -18.74 -33.86 0.82
C ASN A 382 -17.53 -34.23 -0.04
N VAL A 383 -16.33 -33.69 0.23
CA VAL A 383 -15.09 -34.12 -0.46
C VAL A 383 -14.56 -35.40 0.18
N PRO A 384 -14.48 -36.55 -0.54
CA PRO A 384 -13.92 -37.78 0.00
C PRO A 384 -12.46 -37.58 0.43
N ARG A 385 -12.14 -37.92 1.68
CA ARG A 385 -10.77 -37.89 2.25
C ARG A 385 -9.75 -38.73 1.47
N SER A 386 -10.18 -39.61 0.56
CA SER A 386 -9.33 -40.50 -0.24
C SER A 386 -8.67 -39.87 -1.47
N MET A 387 -8.98 -38.62 -1.81
CA MET A 387 -8.16 -37.79 -2.73
C MET A 387 -7.19 -36.85 -1.96
N GLY A 388 -6.87 -37.21 -0.71
CA GLY A 388 -6.05 -36.42 0.23
C GLY A 388 -4.53 -36.48 0.03
N ALA A 389 -4.04 -36.83 -1.16
CA ALA A 389 -2.62 -36.69 -1.49
C ALA A 389 -2.48 -35.80 -2.74
N ALA A 390 -1.88 -34.62 -2.53
CA ALA A 390 -1.56 -33.60 -3.52
C ALA A 390 -2.62 -32.53 -3.84
N VAL A 391 -3.22 -31.87 -2.84
CA VAL A 391 -3.25 -30.39 -2.77
C VAL A 391 -3.32 -29.96 -1.29
N SER A 392 -2.31 -30.27 -0.50
CA SER A 392 -1.96 -29.37 0.60
C SER A 392 -1.49 -28.08 -0.06
N VAL A 393 -2.33 -27.04 -0.07
CA VAL A 393 -1.86 -25.69 -0.41
C VAL A 393 -0.77 -25.39 0.62
N PRO A 394 0.51 -25.26 0.22
CA PRO A 394 1.53 -24.86 1.19
C PRO A 394 1.10 -23.52 1.78
N GLU A 395 1.37 -23.29 3.08
CA GLU A 395 1.07 -22.05 3.82
C GLU A 395 1.53 -20.75 3.10
N ARG A 396 2.32 -20.88 2.02
CA ARG A 396 2.40 -19.92 0.92
C ARG A 396 2.35 -20.65 -0.42
N ALA A 397 1.20 -20.60 -1.10
CA ALA A 397 1.17 -20.85 -2.54
C ALA A 397 2.12 -19.84 -3.23
N PRO A 398 2.87 -20.23 -4.28
CA PRO A 398 3.75 -19.31 -4.99
C PRO A 398 2.96 -18.08 -5.47
N ALA A 399 3.60 -16.91 -5.55
CA ALA A 399 2.96 -15.63 -5.90
C ALA A 399 2.10 -15.70 -7.18
N ALA A 400 2.42 -16.59 -8.12
CA ALA A 400 1.66 -16.86 -9.33
C ALA A 400 0.25 -17.45 -9.09
N SER A 401 0.07 -18.30 -8.07
CA SER A 401 -1.25 -18.90 -7.74
C SER A 401 -2.20 -17.88 -7.12
N LEU A 402 -1.65 -16.86 -6.45
CA LEU A 402 -2.41 -15.80 -5.79
C LEU A 402 -2.94 -14.74 -6.76
N GLN A 403 -2.52 -14.82 -8.02
CA GLN A 403 -2.96 -13.94 -9.08
C GLN A 403 -4.12 -14.54 -9.88
N LEU A 404 -4.56 -15.78 -9.65
CA LEU A 404 -5.61 -16.45 -10.42
C LEU A 404 -6.96 -16.44 -9.70
N ALA A 405 -8.06 -16.40 -10.47
CA ALA A 405 -9.40 -16.53 -9.91
C ALA A 405 -9.65 -17.94 -9.36
N PRO A 406 -10.45 -18.09 -8.28
CA PRO A 406 -10.91 -19.39 -7.85
C PRO A 406 -11.63 -20.10 -9.00
N LEU A 407 -11.47 -21.42 -9.11
CA LEU A 407 -12.15 -22.18 -10.16
C LEU A 407 -13.67 -22.15 -9.97
N ARG A 408 -14.12 -22.31 -8.73
CA ARG A 408 -15.54 -22.36 -8.37
C ARG A 408 -16.13 -20.95 -8.27
N ALA A 409 -17.32 -20.80 -8.82
CA ALA A 409 -18.09 -19.56 -8.68
C ALA A 409 -18.42 -19.25 -7.22
N LEU A 410 -18.69 -20.27 -6.39
CA LEU A 410 -18.98 -20.10 -4.96
C LEU A 410 -17.83 -19.41 -4.20
N ASP A 411 -16.59 -19.85 -4.41
CA ASP A 411 -15.43 -19.25 -3.76
C ASP A 411 -15.22 -17.80 -4.20
N THR A 412 -15.46 -17.52 -5.49
CA THR A 412 -15.41 -16.16 -6.03
C THR A 412 -16.53 -15.29 -5.45
N ALA A 413 -17.75 -15.82 -5.35
CA ALA A 413 -18.89 -15.11 -4.78
C ALA A 413 -18.64 -14.70 -3.33
N ILE A 414 -18.14 -15.61 -2.49
CA ILE A 414 -17.79 -15.33 -1.09
C ILE A 414 -16.73 -14.23 -1.01
N ALA A 415 -15.59 -14.45 -1.68
CA ALA A 415 -14.44 -13.58 -1.58
C ALA A 415 -14.70 -12.18 -2.12
N VAL A 416 -15.37 -12.10 -3.27
CA VAL A 416 -15.67 -10.84 -3.94
C VAL A 416 -16.81 -10.11 -3.26
N THR A 417 -17.85 -10.79 -2.77
CA THR A 417 -18.94 -10.13 -2.02
C THR A 417 -18.38 -9.52 -0.73
N GLY A 418 -17.60 -10.27 0.05
CA GLY A 418 -16.98 -9.72 1.27
C GLY A 418 -16.04 -8.55 0.98
N ALA A 419 -15.18 -8.69 -0.04
CA ALA A 419 -14.26 -7.61 -0.43
C ALA A 419 -15.01 -6.36 -0.89
N TRP A 420 -16.07 -6.53 -1.67
CA TRP A 420 -16.89 -5.43 -2.16
C TRP A 420 -17.62 -4.72 -1.04
N THR A 421 -18.17 -5.46 -0.06
CA THR A 421 -18.80 -4.88 1.13
C THR A 421 -17.84 -3.98 1.89
N CYS A 422 -16.60 -4.44 2.13
CA CYS A 422 -15.58 -3.64 2.81
C CYS A 422 -15.19 -2.37 2.02
N LEU A 423 -15.00 -2.49 0.70
CA LEU A 423 -14.58 -1.37 -0.16
C LEU A 423 -15.70 -0.37 -0.47
N SER A 424 -16.96 -0.78 -0.29
CA SER A 424 -18.13 0.08 -0.51
C SER A 424 -18.38 1.07 0.64
N ALA A 425 -17.71 0.91 1.79
CA ALA A 425 -17.78 1.88 2.87
C ALA A 425 -17.25 3.26 2.42
N THR A 426 -17.94 4.33 2.78
CA THR A 426 -17.56 5.70 2.36
C THR A 426 -16.37 6.27 3.14
N GLU A 427 -16.09 5.71 4.31
CA GLU A 427 -15.00 6.13 5.19
C GLU A 427 -13.96 5.03 5.33
N ILE A 428 -12.68 5.43 5.24
CA ILE A 428 -11.53 4.52 5.38
C ILE A 428 -11.55 3.81 6.74
N GLN A 429 -11.92 4.51 7.81
CA GLN A 429 -11.96 3.92 9.16
C GLN A 429 -13.01 2.82 9.30
N VAL A 430 -14.19 3.02 8.70
CA VAL A 430 -15.23 2.00 8.68
C VAL A 430 -14.76 0.78 7.90
N SER A 431 -14.17 0.99 6.71
CA SER A 431 -13.60 -0.11 5.93
C SER A 431 -12.47 -0.84 6.66
N ALA A 432 -11.58 -0.11 7.34
CA ALA A 432 -10.50 -0.66 8.15
C ALA A 432 -11.03 -1.55 9.28
N ALA A 433 -12.09 -1.10 9.99
CA ALA A 433 -12.74 -1.88 11.02
C ALA A 433 -13.37 -3.19 10.47
N LEU A 434 -13.97 -3.15 9.28
CA LEU A 434 -14.52 -4.34 8.61
C LEU A 434 -13.42 -5.31 8.15
N VAL A 435 -12.27 -4.79 7.70
CA VAL A 435 -11.14 -5.60 7.22
C VAL A 435 -10.32 -6.20 8.36
N ARG A 436 -10.29 -5.55 9.53
CA ARG A 436 -9.46 -5.95 10.67
C ARG A 436 -9.67 -7.41 11.10
N PRO A 437 -10.89 -7.96 11.28
CA PRO A 437 -11.07 -9.37 11.62
C PRO A 437 -10.49 -10.36 10.60
N ILE A 438 -10.37 -9.96 9.34
CA ILE A 438 -9.84 -10.79 8.25
C ILE A 438 -8.31 -10.86 8.30
N ILE A 439 -7.64 -9.73 8.56
CA ILE A 439 -6.17 -9.62 8.39
C ILE A 439 -5.39 -9.50 9.71
N ALA A 440 -6.02 -9.02 10.78
CA ALA A 440 -5.37 -8.89 12.08
C ALA A 440 -5.14 -10.28 12.68
N ARG A 441 -3.97 -10.47 13.27
CA ARG A 441 -3.60 -11.73 13.93
C ARG A 441 -3.75 -11.58 15.43
N PRO A 442 -4.03 -12.67 16.17
CA PRO A 442 -4.10 -12.62 17.62
C PRO A 442 -2.76 -12.14 18.22
N ALA A 443 -2.84 -11.42 19.34
CA ALA A 443 -1.71 -10.81 20.04
C ALA A 443 -0.59 -11.80 20.47
N HIS A 444 -0.85 -13.11 20.45
CA HIS A 444 0.11 -14.18 20.77
C HIS A 444 0.84 -14.76 19.54
N SER A 445 0.67 -14.17 18.36
CA SER A 445 1.44 -14.61 17.19
C SER A 445 2.92 -14.26 17.36
N LEU A 446 3.81 -15.26 17.30
CA LEU A 446 5.26 -15.08 17.29
C LEU A 446 5.79 -14.37 16.02
N ARG A 447 4.91 -13.93 15.12
CA ARG A 447 5.25 -13.26 13.86
C ARG A 447 4.93 -11.76 13.99
N PRO A 448 5.87 -10.85 13.69
CA PRO A 448 5.64 -9.41 13.81
C PRO A 448 4.43 -8.95 12.98
N PRO A 449 3.73 -7.88 13.41
CA PRO A 449 2.62 -7.30 12.67
C PRO A 449 3.09 -6.92 11.26
N VAL A 450 2.15 -6.99 10.32
CA VAL A 450 2.45 -7.21 8.91
C VAL A 450 3.46 -6.15 8.40
N PRO A 451 4.70 -6.55 8.07
CA PRO A 451 5.75 -5.60 7.73
C PRO A 451 5.46 -4.93 6.40
N VAL A 452 6.07 -3.77 6.20
CA VAL A 452 6.01 -2.93 5.01
C VAL A 452 5.97 -3.71 3.68
N ALA A 453 6.60 -4.88 3.59
CA ALA A 453 6.50 -5.84 2.47
C ALA A 453 5.07 -6.20 2.02
N PHE A 454 4.05 -6.04 2.88
CA PHE A 454 2.65 -6.26 2.54
C PHE A 454 2.08 -5.20 1.58
N LEU A 455 2.58 -3.96 1.62
CA LEU A 455 2.09 -2.86 0.80
C LEU A 455 2.88 -2.70 -0.51
N GLU A 456 4.07 -3.30 -0.61
CA GLU A 456 5.06 -2.94 -1.63
C GLU A 456 4.92 -3.67 -2.96
N ASP A 457 4.29 -4.84 -2.96
CA ASP A 457 4.33 -5.77 -4.10
C ASP A 457 2.92 -6.23 -4.54
N ARG A 458 1.90 -5.43 -4.23
CA ARG A 458 0.50 -5.82 -4.44
C ARG A 458 -0.24 -5.01 -5.51
N CYS A 459 0.40 -3.96 -6.06
CA CYS A 459 -0.25 -3.03 -7.01
C CYS A 459 -1.63 -2.58 -6.51
N ILE A 460 -1.68 -2.10 -5.25
CA ILE A 460 -2.90 -1.62 -4.60
C ILE A 460 -3.00 -0.11 -4.71
N THR A 461 -4.21 0.44 -4.56
CA THR A 461 -4.41 1.89 -4.52
C THR A 461 -4.07 2.48 -3.15
N PRO A 462 -3.83 3.80 -3.05
CA PRO A 462 -3.67 4.49 -1.77
C PRO A 462 -4.88 4.31 -0.84
N ALA A 463 -6.08 4.12 -1.40
CA ALA A 463 -7.29 3.85 -0.63
C ALA A 463 -7.19 2.50 0.09
N LEU A 464 -6.90 1.40 -0.63
CA LEU A 464 -6.75 0.09 0.00
C LEU A 464 -5.52 0.04 0.93
N ALA A 465 -4.42 0.71 0.58
CA ALA A 465 -3.28 0.82 1.48
C ALA A 465 -3.68 1.49 2.81
N SER A 466 -4.51 2.54 2.74
CA SER A 466 -5.04 3.22 3.92
C SER A 466 -5.93 2.32 4.77
N VAL A 467 -6.81 1.54 4.12
CA VAL A 467 -7.68 0.56 4.80
C VAL A 467 -6.85 -0.49 5.53
N TYR A 468 -5.83 -1.05 4.88
CA TYR A 468 -4.94 -2.04 5.49
C TYR A 468 -4.13 -1.49 6.67
N VAL A 469 -3.56 -0.29 6.52
CA VAL A 469 -2.81 0.33 7.61
C VAL A 469 -3.74 0.71 8.77
N GLY A 470 -4.93 1.26 8.51
CA GLY A 470 -5.91 1.55 9.54
C GLY A 470 -6.35 0.27 10.28
N ALA A 471 -6.54 -0.83 9.55
CA ALA A 471 -6.96 -2.11 10.11
C ALA A 471 -5.88 -2.73 11.02
N LEU A 472 -4.59 -2.57 10.69
CA LEU A 472 -3.46 -3.11 11.46
C LEU A 472 -2.88 -2.12 12.48
N GLY A 473 -3.17 -0.82 12.34
CA GLY A 473 -2.63 0.27 13.14
C GLY A 473 -2.67 0.04 14.65
N PRO A 474 -3.79 -0.44 15.23
CA PRO A 474 -3.88 -0.72 16.66
C PRO A 474 -2.89 -1.77 17.19
N ASP A 475 -2.38 -2.65 16.33
CA ASP A 475 -1.42 -3.71 16.72
C ASP A 475 0.04 -3.27 16.56
N LEU A 476 0.27 -2.07 16.00
CA LEU A 476 1.60 -1.53 15.74
C LEU A 476 2.11 -0.75 16.96
N THR A 477 3.43 -0.80 17.16
CA THR A 477 4.09 0.07 18.15
C THR A 477 3.96 1.54 17.73
N SER A 478 4.06 2.49 18.68
CA SER A 478 4.01 3.94 18.40
C SER A 478 4.97 4.38 17.28
N VAL A 479 6.15 3.77 17.21
CA VAL A 479 7.14 4.06 16.15
C VAL A 479 6.67 3.54 14.79
N GLU A 480 6.13 2.33 14.74
CA GLU A 480 5.59 1.74 13.51
C GLU A 480 4.36 2.50 13.02
N GLN A 481 3.48 2.92 13.92
CA GLN A 481 2.34 3.78 13.61
C GLN A 481 2.77 5.07 12.90
N LEU A 482 3.80 5.77 13.42
CA LEU A 482 4.36 6.95 12.75
C LEU A 482 4.98 6.64 11.39
N ARG A 483 5.73 5.53 11.27
CA ARG A 483 6.34 5.11 10.00
C ARG A 483 5.30 4.81 8.92
N HIS A 484 4.16 4.27 9.33
CA HIS A 484 3.05 3.91 8.45
C HIS A 484 1.99 4.99 8.30
N ARG A 485 2.10 6.10 9.06
CA ARG A 485 1.14 7.22 9.07
C ARG A 485 -0.28 6.76 9.38
N THR A 486 -0.47 6.01 10.46
CA THR A 486 -1.77 5.36 10.75
C THR A 486 -2.89 6.34 11.08
N HIS A 487 -2.60 7.62 11.36
CA HIS A 487 -3.62 8.57 11.84
C HIS A 487 -4.03 9.62 10.80
N THR A 488 -3.22 9.84 9.76
CA THR A 488 -3.50 10.77 8.67
C THR A 488 -3.85 9.99 7.39
N HIS A 489 -5.03 10.27 6.86
CA HIS A 489 -5.53 9.63 5.64
C HIS A 489 -5.87 10.66 4.55
N PRO A 490 -5.79 10.28 3.26
CA PRO A 490 -5.33 8.98 2.76
C PRO A 490 -3.80 8.80 2.93
N ILE A 491 -3.39 7.57 3.23
CA ILE A 491 -1.97 7.22 3.32
C ILE A 491 -1.39 7.22 1.91
N PRO A 492 -0.39 8.06 1.61
CA PRO A 492 0.24 8.04 0.30
C PRO A 492 1.01 6.75 0.09
N ILE A 493 0.90 6.16 -1.11
CA ILE A 493 1.83 5.11 -1.56
C ILE A 493 3.14 5.80 -1.92
N LEU A 494 3.96 6.06 -0.91
CA LEU A 494 5.24 6.71 -1.10
C LEU A 494 6.23 5.73 -1.74
N SER A 495 6.96 6.21 -2.74
CA SER A 495 8.19 5.54 -3.14
C SER A 495 9.13 5.47 -1.93
N HIS A 496 9.81 4.33 -1.78
CA HIS A 496 10.71 3.97 -0.68
C HIS A 496 11.76 5.04 -0.26
N ARG A 497 11.94 6.12 -1.03
CA ARG A 497 13.08 7.03 -0.95
C ARG A 497 12.74 8.50 -0.75
N ALA A 498 11.50 8.95 -0.88
CA ALA A 498 11.19 10.39 -0.87
C ALA A 498 11.50 11.05 0.50
N ARG A 499 10.89 10.55 1.58
CA ARG A 499 11.01 11.13 2.94
C ARG A 499 12.23 10.68 3.74
N GLY A 500 12.87 9.58 3.32
CA GLY A 500 14.15 9.12 3.89
C GLY A 500 15.38 9.76 3.26
N SER A 501 15.20 10.71 2.34
CA SER A 501 16.29 11.34 1.60
C SER A 501 17.04 12.38 2.46
N PRO A 502 18.35 12.55 2.26
CA PRO A 502 19.11 13.64 2.90
C PRO A 502 18.59 15.05 2.59
N GLU A 503 17.73 15.19 1.58
CA GLU A 503 17.10 16.46 1.20
C GLU A 503 15.97 16.85 2.15
N PHE A 504 15.21 15.88 2.66
CA PHE A 504 14.17 16.11 3.64
C PHE A 504 14.77 16.58 4.98
N ASP A 505 15.93 16.06 5.34
CA ASP A 505 16.66 16.41 6.58
C ASP A 505 17.12 17.89 6.61
N ARG A 506 17.20 18.58 5.46
CA ARG A 506 17.44 20.03 5.39
C ARG A 506 16.30 20.85 5.99
N ARG A 507 15.10 20.29 5.99
CA ARG A 507 13.85 20.95 6.41
C ARG A 507 13.56 20.77 7.91
N ILE A 508 14.30 19.88 8.57
CA ILE A 508 14.07 19.49 9.97
C ILE A 508 15.21 20.03 10.84
N PRO A 509 14.92 20.80 11.90
CA PRO A 509 15.92 21.22 12.89
C PRO A 509 16.35 20.08 13.83
N SER A 510 17.47 20.23 14.55
CA SER A 510 17.87 19.25 15.59
C SER A 510 16.97 19.34 16.83
N LEU A 511 16.50 20.54 17.14
CA LEU A 511 15.49 20.84 18.13
C LEU A 511 14.22 21.29 17.42
N PHE A 512 13.16 20.47 17.53
CA PHE A 512 11.86 20.79 16.95
C PHE A 512 11.35 22.13 17.43
N TRP A 513 10.49 22.78 16.64
CA TRP A 513 10.00 24.11 16.96
C TRP A 513 9.33 24.16 18.33
N GLU A 514 9.64 25.23 19.06
CA GLU A 514 9.29 25.33 20.47
C GLU A 514 7.79 25.46 20.69
N THR A 515 7.11 26.26 19.87
CA THR A 515 5.63 26.39 19.83
C THR A 515 4.92 25.04 19.80
N TRP A 516 5.34 24.17 18.88
CA TRP A 516 4.80 22.82 18.74
C TRP A 516 5.20 21.90 19.90
N SER A 517 6.45 22.00 20.35
CA SER A 517 6.98 21.15 21.41
C SER A 517 6.34 21.44 22.76
N LEU A 518 5.92 22.68 23.01
CA LEU A 518 5.22 23.06 24.24
C LEU A 518 3.87 22.37 24.36
N GLN A 519 3.15 22.22 23.24
CA GLN A 519 1.82 21.61 23.19
C GLN A 519 1.84 20.06 23.31
N MET A 520 3.00 19.41 23.22
CA MET A 520 3.15 17.94 23.17
C MET A 520 4.04 17.39 24.30
N PRO A 521 3.50 17.00 25.46
CA PRO A 521 4.30 16.57 26.60
C PRO A 521 4.80 15.12 26.46
N LEU A 522 5.88 14.94 25.70
CA LEU A 522 6.54 13.63 25.58
C LEU A 522 7.36 13.24 26.83
N VAL A 523 7.73 14.22 27.65
CA VAL A 523 8.55 14.04 28.87
C VAL A 523 8.20 15.11 29.90
N THR A 524 8.11 14.72 31.17
CA THR A 524 7.67 15.52 32.33
C THR A 524 8.66 16.59 32.80
N GLN A 525 9.82 16.73 32.15
CA GLN A 525 10.78 17.79 32.46
C GLN A 525 11.11 18.63 31.22
N TRP A 526 11.12 19.95 31.44
CA TRP A 526 11.64 20.99 30.56
C TRP A 526 13.05 20.69 30.07
N SER A 527 13.19 19.89 29.01
CA SER A 527 14.50 19.73 28.40
C SER A 527 14.38 19.42 26.92
N ARG A 528 15.29 20.02 26.17
CA ARG A 528 15.64 19.80 24.77
C ARG A 528 15.42 18.37 24.25
N THR A 529 15.47 17.35 25.12
CA THR A 529 15.05 15.96 24.85
C THR A 529 13.70 15.86 24.14
N ARG A 530 12.66 16.58 24.59
CA ARG A 530 11.33 16.58 23.94
C ARG A 530 11.43 17.03 22.48
N ARG A 531 12.11 18.15 22.25
CA ARG A 531 12.34 18.75 20.93
C ARG A 531 13.19 17.83 20.04
N LYS A 532 14.16 17.11 20.60
CA LYS A 532 14.94 16.08 19.90
C LYS A 532 14.07 14.90 19.47
N VAL A 533 13.23 14.38 20.38
CA VAL A 533 12.30 13.28 20.10
C VAL A 533 11.36 13.66 18.96
N LEU A 534 10.74 14.85 19.00
CA LEU A 534 9.85 15.31 17.91
C LEU A 534 10.56 15.43 16.57
N SER A 535 11.78 15.96 16.54
CA SER A 535 12.57 16.08 15.29
C SER A 535 12.83 14.70 14.67
N VAL A 536 13.21 13.73 15.50
CA VAL A 536 13.42 12.35 15.05
C VAL A 536 12.10 11.71 14.64
N ALA A 537 11.01 11.92 15.39
CA ALA A 537 9.70 11.35 15.08
C ALA A 537 9.16 11.83 13.72
N VAL A 538 9.27 13.14 13.44
CA VAL A 538 8.87 13.74 12.14
C VAL A 538 9.71 13.21 10.98
N ALA A 539 11.02 13.01 11.19
CA ALA A 539 11.92 12.42 10.18
C ALA A 539 11.68 10.91 9.95
N LEU A 540 11.25 10.18 10.98
CA LEU A 540 10.88 8.76 10.86
C LEU A 540 9.50 8.56 10.23
N CYS A 541 8.64 9.57 10.30
CA CYS A 541 7.29 9.51 9.76
C CYS A 541 7.30 9.27 8.24
N GLY A 542 6.59 8.22 7.79
CA GLY A 542 6.57 7.83 6.38
C GLY A 542 7.92 7.34 5.81
N SER A 543 8.92 7.05 6.66
CA SER A 543 10.26 6.64 6.23
C SER A 543 10.67 5.26 6.78
N ARG A 544 11.62 4.61 6.09
CA ARG A 544 12.23 3.34 6.53
C ARG A 544 13.66 3.47 7.02
N VAL A 545 14.10 4.71 7.15
CA VAL A 545 15.44 5.03 7.64
C VAL A 545 15.55 4.57 9.09
N SER A 546 16.70 4.03 9.47
CA SER A 546 16.94 3.60 10.84
C SER A 546 16.98 4.81 11.78
N PHE A 547 16.63 4.58 13.06
CA PHE A 547 16.74 5.63 14.08
C PHE A 547 18.16 6.22 14.15
N ALA A 548 19.18 5.36 14.12
CA ALA A 548 20.59 5.77 14.24
C ALA A 548 21.02 6.67 13.08
N GLU A 549 20.56 6.37 11.87
CA GLU A 549 20.85 7.15 10.68
C GLU A 549 20.17 8.53 10.75
N VAL A 550 18.89 8.60 11.11
CA VAL A 550 18.19 9.89 11.31
C VAL A 550 18.87 10.73 12.39
N ALA A 551 19.17 10.13 13.54
CA ALA A 551 19.85 10.83 14.64
C ALA A 551 21.22 11.37 14.22
N GLY A 552 21.99 10.60 13.44
CA GLY A 552 23.27 11.03 12.87
C GLY A 552 23.14 12.21 11.91
N ARG A 553 22.19 12.15 10.96
CA ARG A 553 21.97 13.22 9.97
C ARG A 553 21.46 14.52 10.58
N LEU A 554 20.63 14.43 11.62
CA LEU A 554 20.14 15.58 12.39
C LEU A 554 21.14 16.05 13.47
N GLN A 555 22.27 15.37 13.64
CA GLN A 555 23.28 15.64 14.69
C GLN A 555 22.67 15.65 16.11
N ILE A 556 21.74 14.73 16.37
CA ILE A 556 21.04 14.62 17.65
C ILE A 556 21.70 13.53 18.49
N SER A 557 22.22 13.91 19.66
CA SER A 557 22.57 12.95 20.72
C SER A 557 21.32 12.55 21.50
N LEU A 558 20.73 11.40 21.12
CA LEU A 558 19.56 10.76 21.73
C LEU A 558 19.69 9.23 21.59
N LYS A 559 19.46 8.48 22.68
CA LYS A 559 19.49 7.02 22.65
C LYS A 559 18.13 6.45 22.24
N MET A 560 18.12 5.34 21.48
CA MET A 560 16.89 4.72 20.95
C MET A 560 15.90 4.31 22.06
N HIS A 561 16.39 3.77 23.18
CA HIS A 561 15.53 3.41 24.31
C HIS A 561 14.85 4.64 24.94
N THR A 562 15.53 5.80 24.96
CA THR A 562 14.97 7.05 25.47
C THR A 562 13.87 7.57 24.54
N PHE A 563 14.09 7.48 23.23
CA PHE A 563 13.10 7.81 22.21
C PHE A 563 11.84 6.94 22.34
N ASN A 564 12.01 5.61 22.35
CA ASN A 564 10.89 4.67 22.49
C ASN A 564 10.11 4.90 23.80
N ARG A 565 10.83 5.10 24.91
CA ARG A 565 10.19 5.38 26.21
C ARG A 565 9.41 6.69 26.22
N ALA A 566 9.89 7.72 25.54
CA ALA A 566 9.20 9.02 25.47
C ALA A 566 7.88 8.93 24.67
N LEU A 567 7.85 8.13 23.60
CA LEU A 567 6.60 7.87 22.87
C LEU A 567 5.66 6.98 23.69
N ALA A 568 6.20 5.93 24.33
CA ALA A 568 5.41 5.01 25.15
C ALA A 568 4.86 5.64 26.44
N SER A 569 5.41 6.78 26.89
CA SER A 569 4.89 7.49 28.06
C SER A 569 3.66 8.36 27.77
N ILE A 570 3.29 8.55 26.50
CA ILE A 570 2.07 9.27 26.14
C ILE A 570 0.86 8.38 26.47
N LYS A 571 -0.16 8.95 27.12
CA LYS A 571 -1.43 8.25 27.34
C LYS A 571 -2.07 7.88 26.01
N GLU A 572 -2.71 6.72 25.95
CA GLU A 572 -3.37 6.24 24.73
C GLU A 572 -4.43 7.23 24.21
N SER A 573 -5.14 7.92 25.12
CA SER A 573 -6.12 8.99 24.78
C SER A 573 -5.51 10.16 24.03
N ASP A 574 -4.24 10.46 24.29
CA ASP A 574 -3.55 11.65 23.80
C ASP A 574 -2.65 11.32 22.60
N TRP A 575 -2.25 10.04 22.49
CA TRP A 575 -1.35 9.54 21.44
C TRP A 575 -1.89 9.83 20.05
N VAL A 576 -3.19 9.63 19.81
CA VAL A 576 -3.83 9.88 18.51
C VAL A 576 -3.63 11.34 18.06
N SER A 577 -3.87 12.30 18.96
CA SER A 577 -3.68 13.73 18.65
C SER A 577 -2.20 14.06 18.40
N VAL A 578 -1.29 13.54 19.24
CA VAL A 578 0.15 13.79 19.08
C VAL A 578 0.71 13.17 17.81
N ALA A 579 0.34 11.92 17.51
CA ALA A 579 0.76 11.23 16.29
C ALA A 579 0.21 11.93 15.05
N THR A 580 -1.07 12.34 15.06
CA THR A 580 -1.68 13.13 13.97
C THR A 580 -0.90 14.43 13.73
N ALA A 581 -0.51 15.13 14.80
CA ALA A 581 0.27 16.35 14.68
C ALA A 581 1.67 16.11 14.08
N ILE A 582 2.38 15.06 14.52
CA ILE A 582 3.68 14.65 13.97
C ILE A 582 3.55 14.31 12.47
N GLU A 583 2.50 13.56 12.11
CA GLU A 583 2.24 13.17 10.72
C GLU A 583 1.91 14.37 9.83
N ARG A 584 1.08 15.31 10.30
CA ARG A 584 0.79 16.58 9.60
C ARG A 584 2.03 17.44 9.42
N ALA A 585 2.88 17.54 10.44
CA ALA A 585 4.16 18.25 10.33
C ALA A 585 5.07 17.62 9.27
N SER A 586 5.19 16.29 9.27
CA SER A 586 5.98 15.56 8.26
C SER A 586 5.44 15.80 6.84
N GLU A 587 4.11 15.75 6.67
CA GLU A 587 3.46 16.01 5.40
C GLU A 587 3.62 17.45 4.91
N PHE A 588 3.44 18.43 5.78
CA PHE A 588 3.66 19.83 5.43
C PHE A 588 5.09 20.07 4.97
N LEU A 589 6.07 19.51 5.68
CA LEU A 589 7.49 19.64 5.33
C LEU A 589 7.86 18.88 4.05
N ASP A 590 7.08 17.88 3.63
CA ASP A 590 7.31 17.16 2.38
C ASP A 590 6.84 18.01 1.19
N ALA A 591 5.65 18.62 1.32
CA ALA A 591 5.05 19.48 0.31
C ALA A 591 5.69 20.88 0.22
N ASN A 592 6.13 21.43 1.36
CA ASN A 592 6.63 22.81 1.46
C ASN A 592 8.09 22.84 1.92
N ARG A 593 8.89 23.72 1.31
CA ARG A 593 10.26 23.96 1.76
C ARG A 593 10.26 25.12 2.76
N PRO A 594 10.78 24.93 3.99
CA PRO A 594 10.94 26.03 4.92
C PRO A 594 11.97 27.04 4.38
N PRO A 595 11.87 28.31 4.76
CA PRO A 595 12.80 29.35 4.31
C PRO A 595 14.21 29.20 4.90
N ILE A 596 14.37 28.40 5.96
CA ILE A 596 15.66 28.11 6.60
C ILE A 596 16.15 26.71 6.16
N ASP A 597 17.38 26.62 5.65
CA ASP A 597 18.08 25.34 5.50
C ASP A 597 18.74 24.97 6.83
N TYR A 598 18.07 24.09 7.59
CA TYR A 598 18.55 23.67 8.90
C TYR A 598 19.83 22.84 8.82
N ARG A 599 20.10 22.13 7.72
CA ARG A 599 21.37 21.43 7.55
C ARG A 599 22.51 22.44 7.44
N ARG A 600 22.32 23.51 6.68
CA ARG A 600 23.28 24.61 6.59
C ARG A 600 23.47 25.30 7.94
N ARG A 601 22.38 25.65 8.64
CA ARG A 601 22.43 26.28 9.97
C ARG A 601 23.24 25.49 11.00
N ARG A 602 23.21 24.17 10.93
CA ARG A 602 23.97 23.26 11.80
C ARG A 602 25.48 23.25 11.56
N THR A 603 25.92 23.67 10.37
CA THR A 603 27.33 23.66 9.97
C THR A 603 28.05 24.99 10.18
N ILE A 604 27.31 26.04 10.58
CA ILE A 604 27.86 27.36 10.86
C ILE A 604 28.61 27.32 12.20
N ASP A 605 29.82 27.88 12.23
CA ASP A 605 30.51 28.17 13.48
C ASP A 605 29.92 29.44 14.12
N TYR A 606 29.38 29.29 15.33
CA TYR A 606 28.79 30.35 16.14
C TYR A 606 29.68 30.82 17.30
N ALA A 607 30.93 30.34 17.42
CA ALA A 607 31.79 30.70 18.54
C ALA A 607 31.91 32.23 18.75
N GLY A 608 31.96 32.98 17.64
CA GLY A 608 32.01 34.44 17.63
C GLY A 608 30.68 35.18 17.48
N ILE A 609 29.52 34.55 17.71
CA ILE A 609 28.20 35.19 17.48
C ILE A 609 28.00 36.46 18.32
N LEU A 610 28.56 36.51 19.53
CA LEU A 610 28.41 37.64 20.43
C LEU A 610 29.74 37.91 21.14
N PRO A 611 30.65 38.69 20.53
CA PRO A 611 31.88 39.13 21.17
C PRO A 611 31.58 39.99 22.40
N MET A 612 32.43 39.93 23.43
CA MET A 612 32.25 40.69 24.67
C MET A 612 32.19 42.21 24.42
N THR A 613 32.91 42.71 23.42
CA THR A 613 32.88 44.12 23.01
C THR A 613 31.50 44.56 22.53
N VAL A 614 30.86 43.75 21.67
CA VAL A 614 29.50 43.99 21.17
C VAL A 614 28.49 43.87 22.30
N TRP A 615 28.63 42.86 23.17
CA TRP A 615 27.73 42.69 24.31
C TRP A 615 27.77 43.89 25.26
N HIS A 616 28.98 44.37 25.57
CA HIS A 616 29.17 45.57 26.38
C HIS A 616 28.51 46.80 25.74
N GLN A 617 28.70 47.00 24.43
CA GLN A 617 28.08 48.10 23.70
C GLN A 617 26.55 48.05 23.81
N ILE A 618 25.93 46.90 23.52
CA ILE A 618 24.47 46.71 23.60
C ILE A 618 23.97 46.96 25.03
N CYS A 619 24.66 46.45 26.05
CA CYS A 619 24.26 46.67 27.45
C CYS A 619 24.33 48.15 27.85
N THR A 620 25.35 48.87 27.39
CA THR A 620 25.54 50.30 27.66
C THR A 620 24.47 51.13 26.95
N GLU A 621 24.24 50.90 25.66
CA GLU A 621 23.24 51.64 24.86
C GLU A 621 21.81 51.51 25.41
N HIS A 622 21.47 50.36 26.00
CA HIS A 622 20.14 50.09 26.56
C HIS A 622 20.04 50.28 28.08
N GLY A 623 21.12 50.67 28.75
CA GLY A 623 21.15 50.91 30.20
C GLY A 623 20.91 49.65 31.04
N LEU A 624 21.41 48.49 30.60
CA LEU A 624 21.20 47.17 31.20
C LEU A 624 22.53 46.50 31.58
N LEU A 625 23.46 47.27 32.17
CA LEU A 625 24.77 46.79 32.62
C LEU A 625 24.70 45.65 33.65
N THR A 626 23.57 45.49 34.35
CA THR A 626 23.31 44.37 35.25
C THR A 626 23.34 43.00 34.55
N LEU A 627 23.20 42.98 33.22
CA LEU A 627 23.26 41.77 32.39
C LEU A 627 24.66 41.46 31.84
N MET A 628 25.68 42.28 32.15
CA MET A 628 27.05 42.01 31.73
C MET A 628 27.54 40.59 32.07
N PRO A 629 27.27 40.03 33.27
CA PRO A 629 27.67 38.66 33.61
C PRO A 629 26.93 37.56 32.81
N CYS A 630 25.85 37.91 32.11
CA CYS A 630 25.02 36.95 31.38
C CYS A 630 25.48 36.71 29.92
N ALA A 631 26.63 37.25 29.52
CA ALA A 631 27.13 37.20 28.14
C ALA A 631 27.13 35.77 27.55
N ASP A 632 27.67 34.80 28.28
CA ASP A 632 27.74 33.40 27.82
C ASP A 632 26.36 32.75 27.73
N ALA A 633 25.48 33.02 28.70
CA ALA A 633 24.10 32.52 28.67
C ALA A 633 23.33 33.07 27.47
N VAL A 634 23.48 34.36 27.16
CA VAL A 634 22.86 35.01 26.00
C VAL A 634 23.47 34.48 24.71
N ARG A 635 24.79 34.32 24.65
CA ARG A 635 25.48 33.70 23.50
C ARG A 635 24.91 32.31 23.22
N CYS A 636 24.84 31.44 24.23
CA CYS A 636 24.26 30.10 24.13
C CYS A 636 22.78 30.12 23.70
N PHE A 637 22.00 31.06 24.22
CA PHE A 637 20.61 31.28 23.79
C PHE A 637 20.50 31.69 22.32
N LEU A 638 21.34 32.60 21.84
CA LEU A 638 21.35 33.02 20.43
C LEU A 638 21.79 31.87 19.52
N VAL A 639 22.80 31.09 19.90
CA VAL A 639 23.22 29.90 19.14
C VAL A 639 22.04 28.93 19.00
N GLU A 640 21.38 28.60 20.11
CA GLU A 640 20.23 27.69 20.08
C GLU A 640 19.06 28.25 19.26
N ARG A 641 18.74 29.55 19.41
CA ARG A 641 17.65 30.22 18.67
C ARG A 641 17.88 30.23 17.15
N LEU A 642 19.11 30.50 16.70
CA LEU A 642 19.44 30.63 15.28
C LEU A 642 19.69 29.29 14.57
N SER A 643 20.29 28.33 15.27
CA SER A 643 20.67 27.04 14.70
C SER A 643 19.62 25.94 14.93
N LEU A 644 18.80 26.10 15.98
CA LEU A 644 18.00 25.03 16.58
C LEU A 644 18.84 23.77 16.87
N GLN A 645 20.10 23.94 17.26
CA GLN A 645 20.96 22.89 17.81
C GLN A 645 20.91 22.87 19.34
N PRO A 646 21.04 21.68 19.96
CA PRO A 646 21.09 21.56 21.42
C PRO A 646 22.36 22.22 21.98
N VAL A 647 22.19 23.27 22.78
CA VAL A 647 23.27 23.86 23.57
C VAL A 647 23.15 23.41 25.03
N VAL A 648 24.26 22.96 25.62
CA VAL A 648 24.30 22.59 27.04
C VAL A 648 24.62 23.83 27.85
N LEU A 649 23.73 24.18 28.78
CA LEU A 649 23.94 25.27 29.73
C LEU A 649 24.37 24.68 31.08
N SER A 650 25.35 25.30 31.72
CA SER A 650 25.62 25.12 33.14
C SER A 650 24.50 25.72 34.00
N SER A 651 24.43 25.35 35.28
CA SER A 651 23.44 25.91 36.22
C SER A 651 23.57 27.44 36.35
N ALA A 652 24.79 27.98 36.30
CA ALA A 652 25.04 29.41 36.36
C ALA A 652 24.51 30.13 35.12
N GLU A 653 24.75 29.57 33.92
CA GLU A 653 24.24 30.12 32.66
C GLU A 653 22.71 30.01 32.58
N ALA A 654 22.11 28.93 33.07
CA ALA A 654 20.66 28.78 33.12
C ALA A 654 20.00 29.86 33.99
N ASN A 655 20.58 30.17 35.15
CA ASN A 655 20.11 31.25 36.02
C ASN A 655 20.31 32.64 35.38
N CYS A 656 21.45 32.85 34.71
CA CYS A 656 21.70 34.06 33.94
C CYS A 656 20.71 34.24 32.79
N LEU A 657 20.33 33.15 32.12
CA LEU A 657 19.34 33.19 31.04
C LEU A 657 17.96 33.57 31.57
N LYS A 658 17.51 33.00 32.70
CA LYS A 658 16.23 33.41 33.33
C LYS A 658 16.24 34.89 33.69
N ARG A 659 17.34 35.39 34.27
CA ARG A 659 17.53 36.81 34.57
C ARG A 659 17.46 37.66 33.31
N TYR A 660 18.17 37.27 32.24
CA TYR A 660 18.11 37.95 30.96
C TYR A 660 16.68 38.00 30.41
N LEU A 661 15.96 36.88 30.36
CA LEU A 661 14.60 36.82 29.83
C LEU A 661 13.62 37.70 30.64
N GLY A 662 13.78 37.75 31.97
CA GLY A 662 12.96 38.61 32.83
C GLY A 662 13.30 40.11 32.73
N THR A 663 14.47 40.50 32.23
CA THR A 663 14.95 41.90 32.26
C THR A 663 15.12 42.54 30.88
N GLN A 664 15.27 41.74 29.83
CA GLN A 664 15.42 42.22 28.45
C GLN A 664 14.24 43.10 28.01
N THR A 665 14.50 44.01 27.07
CA THR A 665 13.48 44.90 26.51
C THR A 665 13.31 44.67 25.01
N PRO A 666 12.17 45.07 24.41
CA PRO A 666 11.99 45.01 22.96
C PRO A 666 13.10 45.73 22.17
N SER A 667 13.65 46.82 22.72
CA SER A 667 14.73 47.57 22.08
C SER A 667 16.04 46.78 22.03
N MET A 668 16.41 46.13 23.14
CA MET A 668 17.60 45.29 23.23
C MET A 668 17.47 44.04 22.36
N ALA A 669 16.30 43.40 22.36
CA ALA A 669 16.03 42.26 21.50
C ALA A 669 16.16 42.62 20.01
N ARG A 670 15.68 43.79 19.59
CA ARG A 670 15.87 44.29 18.21
C ARG A 670 17.34 44.56 17.86
N ALA A 671 18.14 45.04 18.82
CA ALA A 671 19.57 45.25 18.63
C ALA A 671 20.32 43.92 18.44
N LEU A 672 20.02 42.93 19.29
CA LEU A 672 20.55 41.57 19.15
C LEU A 672 20.11 40.93 17.83
N ASP A 673 18.84 41.06 17.44
CA ASP A 673 18.33 40.54 16.17
C ASP A 673 19.01 41.21 14.95
N ARG A 674 19.36 42.50 15.04
CA ARG A 674 20.13 43.19 13.99
C ARG A 674 21.53 42.60 13.88
N HIS A 675 22.23 42.48 15.01
CA HIS A 675 23.57 41.89 15.08
C HIS A 675 23.59 40.44 14.56
N CYS A 676 22.60 39.63 14.93
CA CYS A 676 22.47 38.26 14.41
C CYS A 676 22.24 38.21 12.90
N ARG A 677 21.46 39.14 12.32
CA ARG A 677 21.26 39.23 10.86
C ARG A 677 22.55 39.55 10.13
N GLU A 678 23.31 40.52 10.63
CA GLU A 678 24.62 40.90 10.08
C GLU A 678 25.61 39.74 10.17
N TYR A 679 25.63 39.02 11.30
CA TYR A 679 26.48 37.85 11.49
C TYR A 679 26.20 36.72 10.50
N LEU A 680 24.92 36.43 10.23
CA LEU A 680 24.49 35.43 9.25
C LEU A 680 24.76 35.88 7.82
N ALA A 681 24.53 37.17 7.51
CA ALA A 681 24.85 37.74 6.20
C ALA A 681 26.35 37.62 5.87
N ALA A 682 27.22 37.90 6.84
CA ALA A 682 28.67 37.75 6.72
C ALA A 682 29.12 36.29 6.44
N ARG A 683 28.26 35.30 6.70
CA ARG A 683 28.50 33.88 6.45
C ARG A 683 27.72 33.34 5.25
N GLY A 684 27.17 34.21 4.41
CA GLY A 684 26.44 33.83 3.19
C GLY A 684 25.01 33.36 3.43
N VAL A 685 24.40 33.71 4.57
CA VAL A 685 23.03 33.28 4.96
C VAL A 685 22.09 34.50 5.13
N GLY A 686 22.33 35.57 4.36
CA GLY A 686 21.55 36.81 4.47
C GLY A 686 20.11 36.73 3.94
N GLY A 687 19.78 35.71 3.14
CA GLY A 687 18.44 35.53 2.56
C GLY A 687 17.46 34.72 3.43
N GLU A 688 17.90 34.19 4.58
CA GLU A 688 17.04 33.43 5.49
C GLU A 688 16.56 34.30 6.66
N PRO A 689 15.34 34.08 7.19
CA PRO A 689 14.92 34.70 8.44
C PRO A 689 15.77 34.20 9.63
N LEU A 690 15.83 34.97 10.72
CA LEU A 690 16.56 34.55 11.93
C LEU A 690 16.01 33.26 12.53
N THR A 691 14.68 33.20 12.61
CA THR A 691 13.89 32.09 13.14
C THR A 691 12.72 31.81 12.21
N TRP A 692 12.30 30.56 12.16
CA TRP A 692 11.09 30.11 11.46
C TRP A 692 10.48 28.96 12.25
N SER A 693 9.17 28.84 12.25
CA SER A 693 8.42 27.70 12.81
C SER A 693 7.26 27.30 11.94
N LEU A 694 6.85 26.04 12.06
CA LEU A 694 5.60 25.55 11.48
C LEU A 694 4.41 26.34 12.02
N ASP A 695 3.43 26.56 11.15
CA ASP A 695 2.17 27.20 11.50
C ASP A 695 1.39 26.36 12.51
N THR A 696 0.89 27.00 13.58
CA THR A 696 0.04 26.37 14.59
C THR A 696 -1.34 26.04 14.07
N ASP A 697 -1.77 26.64 12.95
CA ASP A 697 -3.01 26.29 12.26
C ASP A 697 -3.02 24.82 11.77
N LEU A 698 -1.89 24.13 11.69
CA LEU A 698 -1.86 22.70 11.36
C LEU A 698 -2.33 21.79 12.50
N ILE A 699 -2.42 22.31 13.73
CA ILE A 699 -2.72 21.53 14.95
C ILE A 699 -3.83 22.13 15.81
N HIS A 700 -4.43 23.26 15.41
CA HIS A 700 -5.43 23.98 16.20
C HIS A 700 -6.72 23.19 16.46
N ASP A 701 -7.08 22.27 15.57
CA ASP A 701 -8.24 21.39 15.66
C ASP A 701 -7.99 20.15 16.53
N LEU A 702 -6.74 19.90 16.93
CA LEU A 702 -6.36 18.75 17.73
C LEU A 702 -6.47 19.07 19.22
N ASN A 703 -7.07 18.16 19.99
CA ASN A 703 -7.04 18.20 21.43
C ASN A 703 -5.66 17.74 21.92
N LEU A 704 -4.69 18.65 21.92
CA LEU A 704 -3.34 18.41 22.43
C LEU A 704 -3.30 18.55 23.96
N PRO A 705 -2.40 17.83 24.66
CA PRO A 705 -2.44 17.77 26.12
C PRO A 705 -2.07 19.07 26.85
N GLU A 706 -1.28 19.94 26.22
CA GLU A 706 -0.83 21.21 26.81
C GLU A 706 -1.44 22.39 26.03
N PRO A 707 -1.82 23.48 26.71
CA PRO A 707 -2.47 24.62 26.09
C PRO A 707 -1.54 25.35 25.11
N ASP A 708 -2.13 25.93 24.07
CA ASP A 708 -1.41 26.76 23.11
C ASP A 708 -0.76 27.96 23.81
N PRO A 709 0.58 28.14 23.71
CA PRO A 709 1.29 29.31 24.21
C PRO A 709 0.72 30.64 23.70
N GLY A 710 0.09 30.66 22.53
CA GLY A 710 -0.56 31.86 21.97
C GLY A 710 -1.76 32.37 22.77
N ARG A 711 -2.31 31.57 23.69
CA ARG A 711 -3.45 31.95 24.55
C ARG A 711 -3.03 32.69 25.83
N VAL A 712 -1.72 32.79 26.11
CA VAL A 712 -1.23 33.51 27.29
C VAL A 712 -1.50 35.01 27.11
N ASP A 713 -2.15 35.62 28.10
CA ASP A 713 -2.34 37.06 28.14
C ASP A 713 -0.99 37.76 28.32
N MET A 714 -0.51 38.37 27.23
CA MET A 714 0.78 39.03 27.18
C MET A 714 0.80 40.32 28.02
N GLU A 715 -0.32 41.01 28.18
CA GLU A 715 -0.40 42.23 29.00
C GLU A 715 -0.29 41.86 30.48
N ALA A 716 -1.03 40.84 30.91
CA ALA A 716 -0.93 40.28 32.26
C ALA A 716 0.49 39.78 32.54
N LEU A 717 1.08 39.00 31.63
CA LEU A 717 2.46 38.53 31.79
C LEU A 717 3.46 39.68 31.91
N HIS A 718 3.35 40.70 31.06
CA HIS A 718 4.26 41.84 31.14
C HIS A 718 4.08 42.61 32.46
N ALA A 719 2.85 42.77 32.96
CA ALA A 719 2.56 43.39 34.26
C ALA A 719 3.19 42.63 35.42
N LEU A 720 3.09 41.30 35.46
CA LEU A 720 3.71 40.47 36.50
C LEU A 720 5.23 40.61 36.53
N ILE A 721 5.86 40.69 35.36
CA ILE A 721 7.32 40.79 35.24
C ILE A 721 7.83 42.21 35.56
N ARG A 722 7.06 43.27 35.23
CA ARG A 722 7.51 44.67 35.34
C ARG A 722 7.02 45.41 36.56
N ASN A 723 5.76 45.20 36.97
CA ASN A 723 5.16 45.90 38.10
C ASN A 723 5.35 45.11 39.39
N GLU A 724 5.11 43.79 39.35
CA GLU A 724 5.16 42.92 40.53
C GLU A 724 6.54 42.28 40.76
N CYS A 725 7.47 42.44 39.80
CA CYS A 725 8.82 41.88 39.83
C CYS A 725 8.85 40.35 40.07
N CYS A 726 7.82 39.63 39.60
CA CYS A 726 7.72 38.18 39.77
C CYS A 726 8.86 37.45 39.04
N SER A 727 9.33 36.34 39.62
CA SER A 727 10.18 35.38 38.91
C SER A 727 9.39 34.68 37.80
N LEU A 728 10.09 34.06 36.84
CA LEU A 728 9.44 33.31 35.76
C LEU A 728 8.57 32.16 36.31
N GLU A 729 9.00 31.54 37.41
CA GLU A 729 8.26 30.48 38.10
C GLU A 729 6.97 31.02 38.74
N GLN A 730 7.04 32.16 39.42
CA GLN A 730 5.89 32.81 40.05
C GLN A 730 4.87 33.28 39.00
N ALA A 731 5.33 33.89 37.91
CA ALA A 731 4.46 34.30 36.82
C ALA A 731 3.78 33.10 36.15
N ALA A 732 4.49 31.97 36.02
CA ALA A 732 3.92 30.74 35.48
C ALA A 732 2.82 30.16 36.39
N GLU A 733 3.07 30.13 37.70
CA GLU A 733 2.09 29.67 38.71
C GLU A 733 0.82 30.52 38.69
N GLN A 734 0.95 31.85 38.66
CA GLN A 734 -0.21 32.76 38.64
C GLN A 734 -1.01 32.70 37.34
N LEU A 735 -0.35 32.52 36.20
CA LEU A 735 -1.01 32.37 34.89
C LEU A 735 -1.48 30.94 34.61
N GLY A 736 -1.24 30.00 35.54
CA GLY A 736 -1.65 28.60 35.40
C GLY A 736 -0.97 27.88 34.23
N VAL A 737 0.23 28.32 33.83
CA VAL A 737 1.02 27.74 32.74
C VAL A 737 2.38 27.28 33.24
N SER A 738 3.13 26.60 32.39
CA SER A 738 4.41 26.02 32.76
C SER A 738 5.56 27.02 32.52
N THR A 739 6.63 26.98 33.32
CA THR A 739 7.67 28.04 33.39
C THR A 739 8.33 28.40 32.06
N GLY A 740 8.55 27.46 31.16
CA GLY A 740 9.11 27.78 29.86
C GLY A 740 8.09 28.15 28.78
N VAL A 741 6.77 28.08 29.03
CA VAL A 741 5.79 28.80 28.19
C VAL A 741 6.04 30.28 28.43
N ILE A 742 6.19 30.67 29.70
CA ILE A 742 6.59 32.03 30.07
C ILE A 742 7.97 32.39 29.47
N ALA A 743 8.97 31.51 29.58
CA ALA A 743 10.28 31.76 28.98
C ALA A 743 10.19 31.93 27.44
N TYR A 744 9.38 31.11 26.77
CA TYR A 744 9.13 31.21 25.33
C TYR A 744 8.43 32.53 24.96
N CYS A 745 7.37 32.91 25.70
CA CYS A 745 6.66 34.16 25.48
C CYS A 745 7.58 35.37 25.68
N LEU A 746 8.39 35.41 26.74
CA LEU A 746 9.34 36.49 26.99
C LEU A 746 10.50 36.52 25.99
N ALA A 747 10.94 35.37 25.47
CA ALA A 747 11.97 35.29 24.43
C ALA A 747 11.52 35.91 23.09
N ASN A 748 10.24 35.76 22.73
CA ASN A 748 9.69 36.26 21.46
C ASN A 748 9.01 37.64 21.61
N HIS A 749 8.43 37.92 22.78
CA HIS A 749 7.72 39.15 23.11
C HIS A 749 8.24 39.73 24.44
N PRO A 750 9.45 40.32 24.45
CA PRO A 750 10.05 40.91 25.66
C PRO A 750 9.16 41.96 26.31
N ALA A 751 9.11 41.98 27.64
CA ALA A 751 8.31 42.96 28.38
C ALA A 751 8.88 44.40 28.21
N PRO A 752 8.08 45.39 27.79
CA PRO A 752 8.49 46.79 27.70
C PRO A 752 9.05 47.34 29.01
N LYS A 753 9.96 48.32 28.95
CA LYS A 753 10.54 48.96 30.14
C LYS A 753 9.52 49.77 30.93
N HIS A 754 8.56 50.37 30.21
CA HIS A 754 7.42 51.10 30.77
C HIS A 754 6.16 50.52 30.13
N LEU A 755 5.26 49.97 30.94
CA LEU A 755 3.94 49.58 30.48
C LEU A 755 3.06 50.84 30.42
N ARG A 756 2.34 51.02 29.31
CA ARG A 756 1.30 52.06 29.26
C ARG A 756 0.22 51.63 30.25
N ARG A 757 -0.06 52.50 31.22
CA ARG A 757 -1.19 52.33 32.15
C ARG A 757 -2.51 52.44 31.42
#